data_AF-A0ABD5QD10-F1
#
_entry.id   AF-A0ABD5QD10-F1
#
_cell.length_a   1.000
_cell.length_b   1.000
_cell.length_c   1.000
_cell.angle_alpha   90.00
_cell.angle_beta   90.00
_cell.angle_gamma   90.00
#
_symmetry.space_group_name_H-M   'P 1'
#
loop_
_entity.id
_entity.type
_entity.pdbx_description
1 polymer ?
#
loop_
_entity_poly.entity_id
_entity_poly.type
_entity_poly.pdbx_seq_one_letter_code
_entity_poly.pdbx_strand_id
1 'polypeptide(L)'
;MSEGTDAGDRPDREGEVLYGPPEWAPVPGAMYPTVVRLGLDPETLLATFECYETTGSDGTEEPFFPIYRSTDGGRTWNEFAELRDTQHGWGLRYQPVLFEVPERLEAWETGTVLAAGNAIPADRSETSIDLYASEDGGRSWTYVSTVAAGGRAVPGRGESPVWDPELGVDADGNLVCYFSDERHSGKGYDQLVGHRVSEDGGRSWGPQSIDAAIDDGESRPGRPVVERLPTGGYVLAFHVDGPTHGGGVFLKTSPNGRDWGEPDDLGAPVRTDDGLQLNEGPYVTWVPDGAGGRLVAAGKTLRNRHRNAVEGSGGVLLATDDLSGEGPWTPVRAPLSFADELETGHRSVAWTTPLVPVGDHLFQCTSTYAAHGKTEIRYARTPLETLFEPADIAGEERSSGASGPASRPDREGRGFPEPPSDEDAEPHHVKSIVKTFELLEAVEREGPIGVTELAGRTGIGKSSVYKYLDTLRHLGFVTNEDGQYATSLRFFRFGQRVLSRYEINEIARPRIETLAERIGETVSLLVCEAGDAVYLQTTGEGGPGGIEPGHRLPVHLSTGGKAILSYLPDDRVEGILEAAGAEVDRRSLRTELERARDNRVVVDRKTTNRLEYSAGMLEGTRHGTGQQRVDERLRRVAVPIRDGEDRAIAAIEVAGPEFGVDSRRLEEDVVPLLVSTGKSIEIDLLNR
;
A
#
# COMPACT_ATOMS: atom_id res chain seq x y z
N MET A 1 36.40 36.39 -25.39
CA MET A 1 36.71 35.28 -24.47
C MET A 1 35.71 35.34 -23.33
N SER A 2 34.62 34.61 -23.49
CA SER A 2 33.71 34.15 -22.44
C SER A 2 32.96 33.01 -23.11
N GLU A 3 33.56 31.83 -23.05
CA GLU A 3 32.96 30.60 -23.56
C GLU A 3 31.71 30.31 -22.73
N GLY A 4 30.58 30.19 -23.44
CA GLY A 4 29.37 29.61 -22.87
C GLY A 4 29.63 28.14 -22.63
N THR A 5 29.36 27.69 -21.41
CA THR A 5 29.21 26.27 -21.13
C THR A 5 27.91 25.82 -21.77
N ASP A 6 28.09 25.06 -22.85
CA ASP A 6 27.09 24.27 -23.55
C ASP A 6 26.25 23.49 -22.54
N ALA A 7 24.94 23.75 -22.52
CA ALA A 7 23.97 22.91 -21.85
C ALA A 7 23.78 21.67 -22.73
N GLY A 8 24.75 20.75 -22.64
CA GLY A 8 24.68 19.44 -23.29
C GLY A 8 23.45 18.70 -22.78
N ASP A 9 22.50 18.53 -23.70
CA ASP A 9 21.43 17.54 -23.77
C ASP A 9 21.49 16.48 -22.65
N ARG A 10 20.77 16.71 -21.54
CA ARG A 10 20.45 15.60 -20.63
C ARG A 10 19.33 14.83 -21.33
N PRO A 11 19.50 13.54 -21.68
CA PRO A 11 18.44 12.78 -22.32
C PRO A 11 17.19 12.81 -21.44
N ASP A 12 16.05 13.05 -22.06
CA ASP A 12 14.75 12.93 -21.41
C ASP A 12 14.58 11.49 -20.94
N ARG A 13 14.63 11.29 -19.62
CA ARG A 13 14.52 9.97 -18.97
C ARG A 13 13.08 9.62 -18.60
N GLU A 14 12.10 10.48 -18.89
CA GLU A 14 10.68 10.12 -18.74
C GLU A 14 10.29 9.00 -19.72
N GLY A 15 11.10 8.75 -20.75
CA GLY A 15 10.92 7.65 -21.69
C GLY A 15 9.73 7.85 -22.63
N GLU A 16 9.44 6.82 -23.42
CA GLU A 16 8.34 6.77 -24.38
C GLU A 16 7.23 5.83 -23.90
N VAL A 17 6.00 6.09 -24.32
CA VAL A 17 4.85 5.23 -24.01
C VAL A 17 4.82 4.06 -24.98
N LEU A 18 4.99 2.84 -24.47
CA LEU A 18 4.77 1.59 -25.23
C LEU A 18 3.26 1.33 -25.35
N TYR A 19 2.52 1.49 -24.26
CA TYR A 19 1.09 1.28 -24.21
C TYR A 19 0.42 2.21 -23.19
N GLY A 20 -0.54 3.00 -23.67
CA GLY A 20 -1.45 3.78 -22.84
C GLY A 20 -2.83 3.10 -22.79
N PRO A 21 -3.36 2.75 -21.60
CA PRO A 21 -4.67 2.12 -21.51
C PRO A 21 -5.77 3.09 -21.98
N PRO A 22 -6.78 2.61 -22.72
CA PRO A 22 -7.89 3.47 -23.16
C PRO A 22 -8.71 3.98 -21.97
N GLU A 23 -9.50 5.05 -22.19
CA GLU A 23 -10.31 5.69 -21.15
C GLU A 23 -11.32 4.73 -20.48
N TRP A 24 -11.78 3.70 -21.20
CA TRP A 24 -12.70 2.68 -20.66
C TRP A 24 -12.00 1.56 -19.89
N ALA A 25 -10.67 1.39 -19.99
CA ALA A 25 -9.97 0.28 -19.33
C ALA A 25 -10.16 0.30 -17.81
N PRO A 26 -10.29 -0.84 -17.13
CA PRO A 26 -10.37 -0.88 -15.68
C PRO A 26 -9.09 -0.34 -15.02
N VAL A 27 -9.22 0.12 -13.78
CA VAL A 27 -8.10 0.47 -12.89
C VAL A 27 -7.51 -0.84 -12.34
N PRO A 28 -6.18 -1.01 -12.25
CA PRO A 28 -5.16 0.03 -12.35
C PRO A 28 -4.78 0.47 -13.76
N GLY A 29 -5.01 -0.32 -14.80
CA GLY A 29 -4.51 -0.09 -16.16
C GLY A 29 -3.66 -1.29 -16.61
N ALA A 30 -2.54 -1.03 -17.30
CA ALA A 30 -1.57 -2.07 -17.65
C ALA A 30 -0.49 -2.21 -16.57
N MET A 31 -0.11 -3.44 -16.25
CA MET A 31 0.88 -3.74 -15.22
C MET A 31 1.74 -4.94 -15.63
N TYR A 32 2.79 -5.21 -14.86
CA TYR A 32 3.68 -6.36 -15.04
C TYR A 32 4.26 -6.51 -16.45
N PRO A 33 4.84 -5.44 -17.06
CA PRO A 33 5.52 -5.62 -18.32
C PRO A 33 6.68 -6.61 -18.21
N THR A 34 6.83 -7.46 -19.22
CA THR A 34 8.00 -8.32 -19.45
C THR A 34 8.48 -8.17 -20.89
N VAL A 35 9.78 -8.36 -21.09
CA VAL A 35 10.42 -8.21 -22.41
C VAL A 35 11.43 -9.32 -22.61
N VAL A 36 11.42 -9.92 -23.79
CA VAL A 36 12.44 -10.88 -24.23
C VAL A 36 13.10 -10.38 -25.51
N ARG A 37 14.43 -10.51 -25.59
CA ARG A 37 15.20 -10.31 -26.82
C ARG A 37 15.36 -11.64 -27.53
N LEU A 38 15.01 -11.68 -28.81
CA LEU A 38 15.16 -12.90 -29.60
C LEU A 38 16.63 -13.09 -30.00
N GLY A 39 17.21 -14.23 -29.71
CA GLY A 39 18.59 -14.61 -29.98
C GLY A 39 18.85 -14.87 -31.46
N LEU A 40 17.83 -15.32 -32.21
CA LEU A 40 17.94 -15.49 -33.67
C LEU A 40 17.95 -14.16 -34.44
N ASP A 41 17.39 -13.11 -33.84
CA ASP A 41 17.40 -11.74 -34.37
C ASP A 41 17.61 -10.75 -33.21
N PRO A 42 18.86 -10.44 -32.83
CA PRO A 42 19.18 -9.70 -31.62
C PRO A 42 18.62 -8.26 -31.54
N GLU A 43 18.16 -7.70 -32.66
CA GLU A 43 17.49 -6.39 -32.71
C GLU A 43 15.98 -6.49 -32.45
N THR A 44 15.42 -7.71 -32.46
CA THR A 44 14.01 -7.96 -32.24
C THR A 44 13.71 -8.21 -30.76
N LEU A 45 12.77 -7.44 -30.24
CA LEU A 45 12.24 -7.55 -28.88
C LEU A 45 10.74 -7.87 -28.93
N LEU A 46 10.28 -8.74 -28.04
CA LEU A 46 8.87 -8.94 -27.74
C LEU A 46 8.57 -8.43 -26.34
N ALA A 47 7.50 -7.66 -26.20
CA ALA A 47 7.01 -7.17 -24.92
C ALA A 47 5.57 -7.64 -24.69
N THR A 48 5.25 -7.95 -23.44
CA THR A 48 3.88 -8.26 -22.99
C THR A 48 3.64 -7.67 -21.60
N PHE A 49 2.38 -7.59 -21.18
CA PHE A 49 1.94 -7.05 -19.89
C PHE A 49 0.50 -7.49 -19.62
N GLU A 50 0.00 -7.26 -18.42
CA GLU A 50 -1.41 -7.47 -18.10
C GLU A 50 -2.28 -6.45 -18.84
N CYS A 51 -3.29 -6.94 -19.56
CA CYS A 51 -4.27 -6.10 -20.23
C CYS A 51 -5.69 -6.62 -20.00
N TYR A 52 -6.65 -5.70 -19.97
CA TYR A 52 -8.05 -5.99 -19.68
C TYR A 52 -8.90 -5.38 -20.80
N GLU A 53 -9.60 -6.22 -21.56
CA GLU A 53 -10.64 -5.77 -22.49
C GLU A 53 -12.01 -5.80 -21.79
N THR A 54 -12.81 -4.74 -21.94
CA THR A 54 -14.26 -4.81 -21.70
C THR A 54 -14.95 -5.10 -23.03
N THR A 55 -15.06 -6.37 -23.40
CA THR A 55 -15.67 -6.77 -24.70
C THR A 55 -16.95 -7.58 -24.59
N GLY A 56 -17.36 -8.01 -23.40
CA GLY A 56 -18.64 -8.68 -23.23
C GLY A 56 -19.83 -7.74 -23.48
N SER A 57 -20.80 -8.13 -24.31
CA SER A 57 -22.14 -7.51 -24.36
C SER A 57 -22.90 -7.55 -23.01
N ASP A 58 -22.32 -8.23 -22.01
CA ASP A 58 -22.73 -8.37 -20.61
C ASP A 58 -21.80 -7.67 -19.60
N GLY A 59 -20.72 -7.03 -20.05
CA GLY A 59 -19.75 -6.32 -19.19
C GLY A 59 -18.70 -7.19 -18.50
N THR A 60 -18.44 -8.41 -18.99
CA THR A 60 -17.39 -9.29 -18.47
C THR A 60 -15.97 -8.82 -18.87
N GLU A 61 -15.04 -8.85 -17.91
CA GLU A 61 -13.60 -8.63 -18.15
C GLU A 61 -12.99 -9.88 -18.79
N GLU A 62 -12.46 -9.76 -20.00
CA GLU A 62 -11.65 -10.82 -20.62
C GLU A 62 -10.18 -10.39 -20.61
N PRO A 63 -9.41 -10.76 -19.56
CA PRO A 63 -8.01 -10.40 -19.50
C PRO A 63 -7.18 -11.26 -20.45
N PHE A 64 -6.15 -10.65 -21.02
CA PHE A 64 -5.25 -11.27 -21.99
C PHE A 64 -3.87 -10.61 -21.95
N PHE A 65 -2.93 -11.23 -22.65
CA PHE A 65 -1.56 -10.75 -22.78
C PHE A 65 -1.32 -10.24 -24.22
N PRO A 66 -1.27 -8.92 -24.47
CA PRO A 66 -0.91 -8.39 -25.76
C PRO A 66 0.58 -8.61 -26.03
N ILE A 67 0.94 -8.90 -27.27
CA ILE A 67 2.33 -9.03 -27.71
C ILE A 67 2.66 -7.81 -28.57
N TYR A 68 3.58 -6.99 -28.09
CA TYR A 68 4.18 -5.89 -28.84
C TYR A 68 5.53 -6.33 -29.37
N ARG A 69 5.89 -5.87 -30.56
CA ARG A 69 7.18 -6.19 -31.19
C ARG A 69 7.92 -4.92 -31.61
N SER A 70 9.20 -4.90 -31.30
CA SER A 70 10.19 -4.02 -31.90
C SER A 70 11.14 -4.84 -32.75
N THR A 71 11.60 -4.29 -33.89
CA THR A 71 12.61 -4.91 -34.77
C THR A 71 13.79 -3.99 -35.00
N ASP A 72 13.97 -2.99 -34.14
CA ASP A 72 14.95 -1.93 -34.25
C ASP A 72 15.62 -1.60 -32.90
N GLY A 73 15.75 -2.63 -32.06
CA GLY A 73 16.41 -2.55 -30.75
C GLY A 73 15.61 -1.75 -29.73
N GLY A 74 14.28 -1.82 -29.78
CA GLY A 74 13.37 -1.12 -28.88
C GLY A 74 13.21 0.38 -29.18
N ARG A 75 13.49 0.84 -30.42
CA ARG A 75 13.24 2.24 -30.83
C ARG A 75 11.76 2.47 -31.13
N THR A 76 11.12 1.53 -31.81
CA THR A 76 9.71 1.60 -32.15
C THR A 76 9.01 0.28 -31.85
N TRP A 77 7.73 0.38 -31.47
CA TRP A 77 6.90 -0.76 -31.09
C TRP A 77 5.60 -0.77 -31.88
N ASN A 78 5.15 -1.97 -32.23
CA ASN A 78 3.83 -2.18 -32.83
C ASN A 78 3.16 -3.36 -32.15
N GLU A 79 1.85 -3.28 -31.99
CA GLU A 79 1.04 -4.46 -31.65
C GLU A 79 1.26 -5.54 -32.71
N PHE A 80 1.51 -6.76 -32.27
CA PHE A 80 1.97 -7.86 -33.11
C PHE A 80 1.07 -9.09 -33.05
N ALA A 81 0.65 -9.47 -31.84
CA ALA A 81 -0.25 -10.59 -31.59
C ALA A 81 -0.93 -10.45 -30.23
N GLU A 82 -1.82 -11.38 -29.91
CA GLU A 82 -2.42 -11.52 -28.58
C GLU A 82 -2.29 -12.97 -28.13
N LEU A 83 -2.07 -13.15 -26.83
CA LEU A 83 -2.14 -14.43 -26.15
C LEU A 83 -3.37 -14.43 -25.25
N ARG A 84 -4.30 -15.35 -25.54
CA ARG A 84 -5.57 -15.53 -24.82
C ARG A 84 -5.64 -16.92 -24.21
N ASP A 85 -6.41 -17.05 -23.14
CA ASP A 85 -6.68 -18.33 -22.50
C ASP A 85 -7.52 -19.23 -23.43
N THR A 86 -6.89 -20.28 -23.96
CA THR A 86 -7.56 -21.31 -24.77
C THR A 86 -7.90 -22.59 -24.00
N GLN A 87 -7.59 -22.66 -22.72
CA GLN A 87 -7.69 -23.87 -21.91
C GLN A 87 -8.89 -23.83 -20.94
N HIS A 88 -9.03 -22.75 -20.18
CA HIS A 88 -10.03 -22.66 -19.11
C HIS A 88 -11.24 -21.79 -19.48
N GLY A 89 -11.04 -20.79 -20.33
CA GLY A 89 -12.04 -19.74 -20.57
C GLY A 89 -12.16 -18.75 -19.41
N TRP A 90 -11.13 -18.64 -18.57
CA TRP A 90 -11.00 -17.74 -17.43
C TRP A 90 -10.38 -16.40 -17.81
N GLY A 91 -9.51 -16.42 -18.81
CA GLY A 91 -8.68 -15.29 -19.21
C GLY A 91 -7.32 -15.29 -18.52
N LEU A 92 -6.32 -14.73 -19.19
CA LEU A 92 -4.94 -14.62 -18.70
C LEU A 92 -4.78 -13.28 -18.00
N ARG A 93 -4.77 -13.32 -16.67
CA ARG A 93 -5.00 -12.15 -15.83
C ARG A 93 -3.74 -11.49 -15.32
N TYR A 94 -2.82 -12.25 -14.74
CA TYR A 94 -1.68 -11.67 -14.03
C TYR A 94 -0.33 -12.20 -14.48
N GLN A 95 0.71 -11.37 -14.32
CA GLN A 95 2.13 -11.73 -14.32
C GLN A 95 2.60 -12.53 -15.56
N PRO A 96 2.48 -11.96 -16.77
CA PRO A 96 2.98 -12.63 -17.97
C PRO A 96 4.51 -12.64 -18.02
N VAL A 97 5.09 -13.75 -18.47
CA VAL A 97 6.52 -13.88 -18.80
C VAL A 97 6.67 -14.39 -20.23
N LEU A 98 7.70 -13.92 -20.94
CA LEU A 98 8.13 -14.42 -22.24
C LEU A 98 9.54 -14.99 -22.12
N PHE A 99 9.79 -16.13 -22.76
CA PHE A 99 11.09 -16.79 -22.76
C PHE A 99 11.35 -17.42 -24.13
N GLU A 100 12.46 -17.05 -24.77
CA GLU A 100 12.88 -17.71 -26.00
C GLU A 100 13.78 -18.89 -25.65
N VAL A 101 13.48 -20.04 -26.23
CA VAL A 101 14.27 -21.27 -26.10
C VAL A 101 15.69 -21.04 -26.69
N PRO A 102 16.74 -20.96 -25.85
CA PRO A 102 18.07 -20.52 -26.29
C PRO A 102 18.86 -21.63 -27.00
N GLU A 103 18.51 -22.88 -26.73
CA GLU A 103 19.07 -24.08 -27.32
C GLU A 103 17.97 -25.14 -27.43
N ARG A 104 18.13 -26.10 -28.34
CA ARG A 104 17.10 -27.12 -28.59
C ARG A 104 16.74 -27.86 -27.28
N LEU A 105 15.46 -27.82 -26.91
CA LEU A 105 14.88 -28.63 -25.84
C LEU A 105 14.20 -29.87 -26.46
N GLU A 106 13.83 -30.86 -25.65
CA GLU A 106 13.22 -32.11 -26.12
C GLU A 106 12.00 -31.85 -27.03
N ALA A 107 11.12 -30.92 -26.66
CA ALA A 107 9.92 -30.58 -27.40
C ALA A 107 10.06 -29.41 -28.39
N TRP A 108 11.11 -28.59 -28.27
CA TRP A 108 11.16 -27.26 -28.92
C TRP A 108 12.49 -26.99 -29.62
N GLU A 109 12.41 -26.38 -30.79
CA GLU A 109 13.58 -25.90 -31.50
C GLU A 109 14.13 -24.62 -30.85
N THR A 110 15.40 -24.31 -31.10
CA THR A 110 15.97 -23.01 -30.77
C THR A 110 15.15 -21.90 -31.44
N GLY A 111 14.79 -20.86 -30.68
CA GLY A 111 13.98 -19.74 -31.16
C GLY A 111 12.46 -19.91 -30.99
N THR A 112 11.98 -21.05 -30.50
CA THR A 112 10.59 -21.16 -30.02
C THR A 112 10.40 -20.19 -28.85
N VAL A 113 9.31 -19.41 -28.87
CA VAL A 113 8.96 -18.49 -27.79
C VAL A 113 7.93 -19.16 -26.89
N LEU A 114 8.23 -19.26 -25.61
CA LEU A 114 7.33 -19.71 -24.56
C LEU A 114 6.75 -18.50 -23.84
N ALA A 115 5.51 -18.65 -23.37
CA ALA A 115 4.87 -17.68 -22.49
C ALA A 115 4.24 -18.41 -21.30
N ALA A 116 4.32 -17.81 -20.13
CA ALA A 116 3.55 -18.25 -18.97
C ALA A 116 2.90 -17.06 -18.27
N GLY A 117 1.90 -17.33 -17.45
CA GLY A 117 1.21 -16.34 -16.63
C GLY A 117 0.02 -16.96 -15.93
N ASN A 118 -0.65 -16.17 -15.11
CA ASN A 118 -1.77 -16.64 -14.30
C ASN A 118 -3.11 -16.56 -15.07
N ALA A 119 -3.70 -17.71 -15.37
CA ALA A 119 -5.12 -17.82 -15.69
C ALA A 119 -5.95 -17.80 -14.38
N ILE A 120 -6.90 -16.86 -14.28
CA ILE A 120 -7.70 -16.63 -13.06
C ILE A 120 -9.15 -16.34 -13.45
N PRO A 121 -10.12 -17.12 -12.94
CA PRO A 121 -11.53 -16.92 -13.26
C PRO A 121 -12.03 -15.58 -12.73
N ALA A 122 -13.12 -15.07 -13.30
CA ALA A 122 -13.68 -13.76 -12.93
C ALA A 122 -14.04 -13.65 -11.43
N ASP A 123 -14.41 -14.76 -10.78
CA ASP A 123 -14.72 -14.82 -9.35
C ASP A 123 -13.47 -14.96 -8.45
N ARG A 124 -12.28 -15.06 -9.06
CA ARG A 124 -10.97 -15.19 -8.40
C ARG A 124 -10.85 -16.45 -7.53
N SER A 125 -11.68 -17.47 -7.76
CA SER A 125 -11.74 -18.68 -6.94
C SER A 125 -10.48 -19.56 -7.01
N GLU A 126 -9.71 -19.46 -8.09
CA GLU A 126 -8.56 -20.31 -8.36
C GLU A 126 -7.41 -19.52 -9.03
N THR A 127 -6.21 -20.08 -8.98
CA THR A 127 -5.03 -19.58 -9.71
C THR A 127 -4.43 -20.73 -10.51
N SER A 128 -4.08 -20.49 -11.78
CA SER A 128 -3.36 -21.45 -12.61
C SER A 128 -2.22 -20.77 -13.33
N ILE A 129 -1.00 -21.30 -13.22
CA ILE A 129 0.14 -20.89 -14.03
C ILE A 129 0.17 -21.80 -15.26
N ASP A 130 -0.21 -21.24 -16.40
CA ASP A 130 -0.32 -21.99 -17.66
C ASP A 130 0.81 -21.64 -18.61
N LEU A 131 1.32 -22.63 -19.33
CA LEU A 131 2.38 -22.53 -20.32
C LEU A 131 1.80 -22.57 -21.74
N TYR A 132 2.26 -21.64 -22.58
CA TYR A 132 1.96 -21.56 -24.01
C TYR A 132 3.26 -21.55 -24.81
N ALA A 133 3.20 -22.04 -26.05
CA ALA A 133 4.32 -22.03 -26.98
C ALA A 133 3.95 -21.40 -28.32
N SER A 134 4.93 -20.74 -28.93
CA SER A 134 4.86 -20.12 -30.24
C SER A 134 6.09 -20.52 -31.08
N GLU A 135 5.85 -21.26 -32.15
CA GLU A 135 6.88 -21.70 -33.10
C GLU A 135 7.08 -20.71 -34.27
N ASP A 136 6.35 -19.59 -34.28
CA ASP A 136 6.35 -18.57 -35.33
C ASP A 136 6.80 -17.18 -34.83
N GLY A 137 7.59 -17.16 -33.76
CA GLY A 137 8.22 -15.95 -33.21
C GLY A 137 7.26 -15.07 -32.38
N GLY A 138 6.33 -15.69 -31.66
CA GLY A 138 5.36 -15.01 -30.80
C GLY A 138 4.08 -14.55 -31.51
N ARG A 139 3.80 -15.04 -32.73
CA ARG A 139 2.68 -14.58 -33.56
C ARG A 139 1.41 -15.38 -33.32
N SER A 140 1.54 -16.68 -33.09
CA SER A 140 0.44 -17.56 -32.68
C SER A 140 0.86 -18.44 -31.50
N TRP A 141 -0.11 -18.78 -30.66
CA TRP A 141 0.12 -19.44 -29.38
C TRP A 141 -0.69 -20.71 -29.25
N THR A 142 -0.06 -21.75 -28.73
CA THR A 142 -0.71 -23.03 -28.42
C THR A 142 -0.49 -23.35 -26.94
N TYR A 143 -1.57 -23.66 -26.23
CA TYR A 143 -1.48 -24.15 -24.85
C TYR A 143 -0.67 -25.45 -24.79
N VAL A 144 0.24 -25.54 -23.82
CA VAL A 144 1.14 -26.69 -23.62
C VAL A 144 0.71 -27.48 -22.39
N SER A 145 0.69 -26.84 -21.22
CA SER A 145 0.37 -27.48 -19.94
C SER A 145 0.11 -26.45 -18.84
N THR A 146 -0.36 -26.92 -17.68
CA THR A 146 -0.39 -26.16 -16.43
C THR A 146 0.84 -26.52 -15.58
N VAL A 147 1.64 -25.53 -15.21
CA VAL A 147 2.82 -25.68 -14.35
C VAL A 147 2.39 -25.96 -12.91
N ALA A 148 1.46 -25.15 -12.41
CA ALA A 148 0.98 -25.19 -11.04
C ALA A 148 -0.43 -24.60 -10.97
N ALA A 149 -1.30 -25.25 -10.20
CA ALA A 149 -2.60 -24.71 -9.81
C ALA A 149 -2.63 -24.47 -8.29
N GLY A 150 -3.32 -23.41 -7.88
CA GLY A 150 -3.51 -22.97 -6.50
C GLY A 150 -4.96 -22.56 -6.25
N GLY A 151 -5.25 -22.21 -5.00
CA GLY A 151 -6.57 -21.76 -4.59
C GLY A 151 -6.83 -20.30 -4.96
N ARG A 152 -7.67 -19.64 -4.16
CA ARG A 152 -8.22 -18.32 -4.44
C ARG A 152 -7.13 -17.30 -4.70
N ALA A 153 -7.32 -16.45 -5.71
CA ALA A 153 -6.40 -15.39 -6.11
C ALA A 153 -6.45 -14.20 -5.13
N VAL A 154 -6.11 -14.47 -3.87
CA VAL A 154 -5.99 -13.54 -2.76
C VAL A 154 -4.68 -13.87 -2.04
N PRO A 155 -3.70 -12.95 -2.03
CA PRO A 155 -2.47 -13.16 -1.27
C PRO A 155 -2.79 -13.29 0.22
N GLY A 156 -2.27 -14.32 0.87
CA GLY A 156 -2.44 -14.52 2.30
C GLY A 156 -2.59 -15.99 2.70
N ARG A 157 -2.32 -16.22 3.98
CA ARG A 157 -2.34 -17.55 4.57
C ARG A 157 -3.71 -18.23 4.46
N GLY A 158 -3.73 -19.34 3.73
CA GLY A 158 -4.87 -20.26 3.67
C GLY A 158 -5.63 -20.24 2.35
N GLU A 159 -5.39 -19.25 1.48
CA GLU A 159 -5.97 -19.23 0.14
C GLU A 159 -5.18 -20.06 -0.86
N SER A 160 -3.93 -20.35 -0.55
CA SER A 160 -3.05 -21.24 -1.33
C SER A 160 -2.86 -20.87 -2.81
N PRO A 161 -2.80 -19.59 -3.22
CA PRO A 161 -2.54 -19.24 -4.61
C PRO A 161 -1.09 -19.53 -5.04
N VAL A 162 -0.87 -19.44 -6.35
CA VAL A 162 0.45 -19.45 -7.00
C VAL A 162 0.60 -18.22 -7.90
N TRP A 163 1.79 -17.61 -7.93
CA TRP A 163 2.04 -16.31 -8.58
C TRP A 163 3.41 -16.22 -9.25
N ASP A 164 3.61 -15.16 -10.03
CA ASP A 164 4.91 -14.67 -10.54
C ASP A 164 5.75 -15.77 -11.22
N PRO A 165 5.26 -16.40 -12.30
CA PRO A 165 6.06 -17.37 -13.03
C PRO A 165 7.27 -16.70 -13.69
N GLU A 166 8.40 -17.38 -13.64
CA GLU A 166 9.63 -17.06 -14.33
C GLU A 166 10.16 -18.31 -15.03
N LEU A 167 10.52 -18.20 -16.31
CA LEU A 167 10.97 -19.32 -17.12
C LEU A 167 12.48 -19.29 -17.33
N GLY A 168 13.11 -20.45 -17.33
CA GLY A 168 14.54 -20.60 -17.61
C GLY A 168 14.91 -21.99 -18.11
N VAL A 169 16.19 -22.17 -18.40
CA VAL A 169 16.77 -23.47 -18.76
C VAL A 169 17.95 -23.76 -17.85
N ASP A 170 17.91 -24.92 -17.20
CA ASP A 170 19.00 -25.38 -16.33
C ASP A 170 20.22 -25.87 -17.13
N ALA A 171 21.31 -26.15 -16.42
CA ALA A 171 22.57 -26.58 -17.03
C ALA A 171 22.48 -27.93 -17.78
N ASP A 172 21.43 -28.72 -17.54
CA ASP A 172 21.20 -30.00 -18.21
C ASP A 172 20.30 -29.85 -19.44
N GLY A 173 19.88 -28.62 -19.79
CA GLY A 173 19.04 -28.35 -20.96
C GLY A 173 17.56 -28.68 -20.76
N ASN A 174 17.05 -28.58 -19.53
CA ASN A 174 15.63 -28.80 -19.22
C ASN A 174 14.93 -27.48 -18.90
N LEU A 175 13.63 -27.42 -19.19
CA LEU A 175 12.83 -26.23 -18.92
C LEU A 175 12.56 -26.16 -17.41
N VAL A 176 12.73 -24.98 -16.82
CA VAL A 176 12.44 -24.70 -15.42
C VAL A 176 11.42 -23.57 -15.33
N CYS A 177 10.44 -23.71 -14.45
CA CYS A 177 9.54 -22.64 -14.08
C CYS A 177 9.66 -22.39 -12.57
N TYR A 178 10.12 -21.19 -12.23
CA TYR A 178 10.17 -20.65 -10.86
C TYR A 178 8.90 -19.86 -10.60
N PHE A 179 8.38 -19.88 -9.39
CA PHE A 179 7.16 -19.15 -9.04
C PHE A 179 7.05 -18.92 -7.53
N SER A 180 6.25 -17.92 -7.15
CA SER A 180 5.80 -17.70 -5.78
C SER A 180 4.68 -18.68 -5.41
N ASP A 181 4.74 -19.31 -4.24
CA ASP A 181 3.79 -20.36 -3.83
C ASP A 181 3.30 -20.20 -2.38
N GLU A 182 1.99 -20.14 -2.19
CA GLU A 182 1.34 -20.02 -0.87
C GLU A 182 0.64 -21.32 -0.43
N ARG A 183 0.76 -22.41 -1.20
CA ARG A 183 0.12 -23.71 -0.90
C ARG A 183 0.74 -24.42 0.30
N HIS A 184 1.83 -23.89 0.85
CA HIS A 184 2.62 -24.53 1.91
C HIS A 184 2.40 -23.97 3.32
N SER A 185 1.28 -23.28 3.56
CA SER A 185 0.89 -22.74 4.88
C SER A 185 0.88 -23.75 6.03
N GLY A 186 0.64 -25.03 5.75
CA GLY A 186 0.73 -26.14 6.71
C GLY A 186 2.16 -26.47 7.18
N LYS A 187 3.18 -25.98 6.48
CA LYS A 187 4.60 -26.09 6.83
C LYS A 187 5.16 -24.81 7.46
N GLY A 188 4.29 -23.83 7.77
CA GLY A 188 4.66 -22.57 8.41
C GLY A 188 5.13 -21.46 7.46
N TYR A 189 5.11 -21.69 6.14
CA TYR A 189 5.40 -20.67 5.14
C TYR A 189 4.14 -19.89 4.76
N ASP A 190 4.18 -18.56 4.78
CA ASP A 190 3.08 -17.75 4.23
C ASP A 190 3.15 -17.73 2.69
N GLN A 191 4.33 -17.42 2.16
CA GLN A 191 4.70 -17.58 0.75
C GLN A 191 6.13 -18.12 0.68
N LEU A 192 6.49 -18.77 -0.43
CA LEU A 192 7.87 -19.16 -0.73
C LEU A 192 8.17 -18.99 -2.22
N VAL A 193 9.46 -18.98 -2.57
CA VAL A 193 9.92 -19.18 -3.95
C VAL A 193 10.28 -20.65 -4.12
N GLY A 194 9.78 -21.26 -5.20
CA GLY A 194 10.17 -22.61 -5.59
C GLY A 194 10.12 -22.79 -7.09
N HIS A 195 10.58 -23.95 -7.56
CA HIS A 195 10.59 -24.27 -8.98
C HIS A 195 10.13 -25.69 -9.27
N ARG A 196 9.71 -25.90 -10.53
CA ARG A 196 9.50 -27.22 -11.12
C ARG A 196 10.33 -27.34 -12.40
N VAL A 197 10.80 -28.56 -12.64
CA VAL A 197 11.61 -28.91 -13.81
C VAL A 197 10.78 -29.76 -14.76
N SER A 198 10.97 -29.55 -16.06
CA SER A 198 10.38 -30.35 -17.12
C SER A 198 11.43 -30.85 -18.09
N GLU A 199 11.62 -32.18 -18.11
CA GLU A 199 12.54 -32.88 -19.01
C GLU A 199 11.95 -33.08 -20.42
N ASP A 200 10.64 -32.89 -20.60
CA ASP A 200 9.92 -33.08 -21.86
C ASP A 200 9.50 -31.76 -22.54
N GLY A 201 10.16 -30.67 -22.18
CA GLY A 201 9.94 -29.34 -22.75
C GLY A 201 8.62 -28.69 -22.31
N GLY A 202 8.23 -28.88 -21.06
CA GLY A 202 7.05 -28.26 -20.46
C GLY A 202 5.74 -29.01 -20.68
N ARG A 203 5.76 -30.25 -21.20
CA ARG A 203 4.53 -31.06 -21.35
C ARG A 203 4.11 -31.70 -20.02
N SER A 204 5.08 -32.01 -19.17
CA SER A 204 4.87 -32.44 -17.79
C SER A 204 5.89 -31.81 -16.84
N TRP A 205 5.53 -31.71 -15.56
CA TRP A 205 6.35 -31.03 -14.55
C TRP A 205 6.65 -31.98 -13.39
N GLY A 206 7.93 -32.01 -13.00
CA GLY A 206 8.41 -32.75 -11.85
C GLY A 206 7.90 -32.19 -10.51
N PRO A 207 8.29 -32.83 -9.39
CA PRO A 207 7.99 -32.31 -8.06
C PRO A 207 8.62 -30.93 -7.87
N GLN A 208 8.01 -30.14 -6.99
CA GLN A 208 8.51 -28.82 -6.66
C GLN A 208 9.67 -28.87 -5.68
N SER A 209 10.70 -28.10 -5.97
CA SER A 209 11.80 -27.74 -5.07
C SER A 209 11.49 -26.39 -4.40
N ILE A 210 12.03 -26.16 -3.20
CA ILE A 210 11.90 -24.89 -2.48
C ILE A 210 13.25 -24.18 -2.55
N ASP A 211 13.26 -22.94 -3.02
CA ASP A 211 14.48 -22.18 -3.29
C ASP A 211 14.72 -21.08 -2.24
N ALA A 212 13.63 -20.45 -1.76
CA ALA A 212 13.68 -19.51 -0.64
C ALA A 212 12.38 -19.58 0.18
N ALA A 213 12.49 -19.83 1.48
CA ALA A 213 11.35 -19.96 2.39
C ALA A 213 11.74 -19.62 3.82
N ILE A 214 10.83 -18.98 4.57
CA ILE A 214 11.06 -18.62 5.97
C ILE A 214 9.90 -19.17 6.80
N ASP A 215 10.21 -20.06 7.76
CA ASP A 215 9.23 -20.69 8.65
C ASP A 215 8.88 -19.77 9.83
N ASP A 216 8.24 -18.64 9.54
CA ASP A 216 7.76 -17.67 10.54
C ASP A 216 6.26 -17.34 10.41
N GLY A 217 5.60 -17.85 9.36
CA GLY A 217 4.19 -17.61 9.06
C GLY A 217 3.83 -16.19 8.64
N GLU A 218 4.81 -15.32 8.38
CA GLU A 218 4.60 -13.90 8.05
C GLU A 218 5.46 -13.40 6.89
N SER A 219 6.65 -13.95 6.71
CA SER A 219 7.57 -13.56 5.65
C SER A 219 7.16 -14.20 4.32
N ARG A 220 7.28 -13.41 3.26
CA ARG A 220 6.79 -13.78 1.93
C ARG A 220 7.88 -13.59 0.86
N PRO A 221 8.87 -14.50 0.78
CA PRO A 221 9.72 -14.59 -0.39
C PRO A 221 8.89 -14.74 -1.67
N GLY A 222 9.22 -13.99 -2.71
CA GLY A 222 8.42 -13.98 -3.94
C GLY A 222 9.11 -13.36 -5.14
N ARG A 223 8.39 -13.38 -6.26
CA ARG A 223 8.79 -12.75 -7.52
C ARG A 223 10.20 -13.13 -7.96
N PRO A 224 10.43 -14.43 -8.24
CA PRO A 224 11.72 -14.89 -8.72
C PRO A 224 12.05 -14.25 -10.08
N VAL A 225 13.30 -13.84 -10.25
CA VAL A 225 13.90 -13.48 -11.55
C VAL A 225 15.23 -14.20 -11.67
N VAL A 226 15.45 -14.93 -12.76
CA VAL A 226 16.64 -15.78 -12.91
C VAL A 226 17.47 -15.35 -14.11
N GLU A 227 18.74 -15.06 -13.85
CA GLU A 227 19.72 -14.69 -14.88
C GLU A 227 20.79 -15.77 -15.00
N ARG A 228 21.08 -16.20 -16.23
CA ARG A 228 22.16 -17.15 -16.53
C ARG A 228 23.42 -16.36 -16.90
N LEU A 229 24.45 -16.50 -16.09
CA LEU A 229 25.71 -15.81 -16.31
C LEU A 229 26.50 -16.42 -17.48
N PRO A 230 27.29 -15.61 -18.22
CA PRO A 230 28.18 -16.13 -19.27
C PRO A 230 29.22 -17.15 -18.77
N THR A 231 29.49 -17.18 -17.47
CA THR A 231 30.36 -18.15 -16.82
C THR A 231 29.71 -19.54 -16.62
N GLY A 232 28.42 -19.66 -16.91
CA GLY A 232 27.62 -20.89 -16.77
C GLY A 232 26.88 -21.02 -15.44
N GLY A 233 27.17 -20.16 -14.46
CA GLY A 233 26.40 -20.07 -13.21
C GLY A 233 25.09 -19.29 -13.39
N TYR A 234 24.28 -19.24 -12.33
CA TYR A 234 22.98 -18.60 -12.32
C TYR A 234 22.82 -17.71 -11.09
N VAL A 235 22.01 -16.67 -11.21
CA VAL A 235 21.61 -15.79 -10.12
C VAL A 235 20.08 -15.76 -10.05
N LEU A 236 19.54 -15.90 -8.85
CA LEU A 236 18.11 -15.77 -8.53
C LEU A 236 17.93 -14.51 -7.69
N ALA A 237 17.20 -13.54 -8.22
CA ALA A 237 16.72 -12.38 -7.46
C ALA A 237 15.29 -12.61 -6.99
N PHE A 238 15.00 -12.22 -5.76
CA PHE A 238 13.66 -12.27 -5.17
C PHE A 238 13.54 -11.22 -4.06
N HIS A 239 12.31 -10.77 -3.79
CA HIS A 239 12.04 -9.92 -2.62
C HIS A 239 11.60 -10.78 -1.43
N VAL A 240 11.67 -10.21 -0.23
CA VAL A 240 11.05 -10.80 0.96
C VAL A 240 10.17 -9.75 1.63
N ASP A 241 8.86 -9.87 1.40
CA ASP A 241 7.87 -9.07 2.12
C ASP A 241 7.66 -9.63 3.54
N GLY A 242 6.98 -8.85 4.38
CA GLY A 242 6.72 -9.18 5.78
C GLY A 242 7.49 -8.29 6.76
N PRO A 243 7.22 -8.41 8.07
CA PRO A 243 7.67 -7.43 9.08
C PRO A 243 9.20 -7.40 9.24
N THR A 244 9.86 -8.53 9.02
CA THR A 244 11.30 -8.66 9.23
C THR A 244 12.10 -8.01 8.11
N HIS A 245 11.69 -8.18 6.85
CA HIS A 245 12.48 -7.79 5.68
C HIS A 245 11.89 -6.61 4.90
N GLY A 246 10.59 -6.32 5.06
CA GLY A 246 9.94 -5.10 4.59
C GLY A 246 9.98 -4.90 3.08
N GLY A 247 10.16 -5.97 2.30
CA GLY A 247 10.27 -5.95 0.84
C GLY A 247 11.69 -5.94 0.30
N GLY A 248 12.72 -6.06 1.15
CA GLY A 248 14.12 -6.06 0.71
C GLY A 248 14.40 -7.14 -0.35
N VAL A 249 15.22 -6.78 -1.35
CA VAL A 249 15.66 -7.67 -2.43
C VAL A 249 16.94 -8.42 -2.05
N PHE A 250 16.98 -9.71 -2.39
CA PHE A 250 18.08 -10.64 -2.13
C PHE A 250 18.48 -11.40 -3.39
N LEU A 251 19.71 -11.90 -3.41
CA LEU A 251 20.27 -12.76 -4.45
C LEU A 251 20.77 -14.08 -3.88
N LYS A 252 20.49 -15.15 -4.62
CA LYS A 252 21.14 -16.46 -4.46
C LYS A 252 21.85 -16.84 -5.74
N THR A 253 22.90 -17.65 -5.62
CA THR A 253 23.64 -18.18 -6.77
C THR A 253 23.42 -19.68 -6.91
N SER A 254 23.39 -20.18 -8.14
CA SER A 254 23.32 -21.61 -8.42
C SER A 254 24.36 -22.03 -9.46
N PRO A 255 25.01 -23.20 -9.30
CA PRO A 255 25.90 -23.74 -10.33
C PRO A 255 25.15 -24.31 -11.54
N ASN A 256 23.85 -24.58 -11.42
CA ASN A 256 23.09 -25.33 -12.44
C ASN A 256 21.67 -24.82 -12.70
N GLY A 257 21.21 -23.80 -11.98
CA GLY A 257 19.84 -23.27 -12.11
C GLY A 257 18.78 -24.18 -11.46
N ARG A 258 19.17 -25.00 -10.47
CA ARG A 258 18.24 -25.86 -9.70
C ARG A 258 18.63 -25.96 -8.23
N ASP A 259 19.93 -26.00 -7.95
CA ASP A 259 20.47 -26.04 -6.60
C ASP A 259 20.79 -24.62 -6.14
N TRP A 260 19.92 -24.06 -5.32
CA TRP A 260 20.08 -22.72 -4.73
C TRP A 260 20.58 -22.79 -3.28
N GLY A 261 20.99 -23.96 -2.79
CA GLY A 261 21.35 -24.14 -1.37
C GLY A 261 20.14 -24.22 -0.44
N GLU A 262 20.36 -23.97 0.85
CA GLU A 262 19.32 -24.13 1.88
C GLU A 262 18.19 -23.09 1.71
N PRO A 263 16.90 -23.48 1.84
CA PRO A 263 15.78 -22.54 1.64
C PRO A 263 15.72 -21.35 2.59
N ASP A 264 16.17 -21.50 3.83
CA ASP A 264 16.17 -20.43 4.85
C ASP A 264 17.39 -19.51 4.77
N ASP A 265 18.39 -19.86 3.98
CA ASP A 265 19.47 -18.97 3.57
C ASP A 265 19.00 -18.11 2.40
N LEU A 266 18.70 -16.83 2.68
CA LEU A 266 18.22 -15.88 1.68
C LEU A 266 19.33 -15.38 0.73
N GLY A 267 20.59 -15.68 1.02
CA GLY A 267 21.73 -15.16 0.27
C GLY A 267 22.00 -13.68 0.52
N ALA A 268 22.58 -12.99 -0.46
CA ALA A 268 23.11 -11.64 -0.30
C ALA A 268 22.03 -10.57 -0.54
N PRO A 269 21.86 -9.57 0.35
CA PRO A 269 20.97 -8.45 0.08
C PRO A 269 21.53 -7.55 -1.03
N VAL A 270 20.67 -7.10 -1.95
CA VAL A 270 21.07 -6.14 -3.00
C VAL A 270 21.11 -4.74 -2.41
N ARG A 271 22.25 -4.42 -1.78
CA ARG A 271 22.42 -3.25 -0.93
C ARG A 271 23.82 -2.66 -1.02
N THR A 272 23.90 -1.34 -1.06
CA THR A 272 25.17 -0.59 -0.99
C THR A 272 25.79 -0.64 0.42
N ASP A 273 27.08 -0.32 0.53
CA ASP A 273 27.80 -0.30 1.81
C ASP A 273 27.24 0.71 2.83
N ASP A 274 26.67 1.82 2.36
CA ASP A 274 26.02 2.84 3.19
C ASP A 274 24.56 2.50 3.54
N GLY A 275 24.04 1.40 3.01
CA GLY A 275 22.78 0.79 3.43
C GLY A 275 21.56 1.12 2.56
N LEU A 276 21.75 1.62 1.34
CA LEU A 276 20.69 1.75 0.34
C LEU A 276 20.37 0.37 -0.26
N GLN A 277 19.16 -0.13 -0.04
CA GLN A 277 18.72 -1.45 -0.47
C GLN A 277 17.56 -1.34 -1.47
N LEU A 278 17.59 -2.13 -2.53
CA LEU A 278 16.44 -2.30 -3.42
C LEU A 278 15.28 -2.95 -2.69
N ASN A 279 14.06 -2.49 -2.97
CA ASN A 279 12.85 -2.92 -2.31
C ASN A 279 11.74 -3.22 -3.31
N GLU A 280 11.19 -4.44 -3.22
CA GLU A 280 10.12 -5.01 -4.05
C GLU A 280 10.41 -4.99 -5.56
N GLY A 281 9.62 -5.75 -6.31
CA GLY A 281 9.69 -5.75 -7.77
C GLY A 281 11.09 -6.02 -8.36
N PRO A 282 11.87 -6.99 -7.83
CA PRO A 282 13.22 -7.21 -8.32
C PRO A 282 13.24 -7.52 -9.81
N TYR A 283 14.30 -7.04 -10.46
CA TYR A 283 14.76 -7.54 -11.74
C TYR A 283 16.28 -7.54 -11.72
N VAL A 284 16.92 -8.54 -12.31
CA VAL A 284 18.37 -8.62 -12.39
C VAL A 284 18.77 -9.05 -13.80
N THR A 285 19.83 -8.45 -14.32
CA THR A 285 20.44 -8.92 -15.57
C THR A 285 21.96 -8.75 -15.56
N TRP A 286 22.65 -9.51 -16.40
CA TRP A 286 24.08 -9.34 -16.65
C TRP A 286 24.31 -8.41 -17.85
N VAL A 287 25.18 -7.42 -17.67
CA VAL A 287 25.52 -6.42 -18.69
C VAL A 287 27.01 -6.50 -19.04
N PRO A 288 27.40 -6.61 -20.32
CA PRO A 288 28.80 -6.53 -20.71
C PRO A 288 29.37 -5.11 -20.52
N ASP A 289 30.53 -4.99 -19.87
CA ASP A 289 31.21 -3.71 -19.62
C ASP A 289 32.67 -3.68 -20.14
N GLY A 290 33.10 -4.75 -20.82
CA GLY A 290 34.48 -4.92 -21.29
C GLY A 290 35.48 -5.39 -20.23
N ALA A 291 35.07 -5.58 -18.97
CA ALA A 291 35.90 -6.01 -17.84
C ALA A 291 35.42 -7.32 -17.19
N GLY A 292 34.59 -8.10 -17.87
CA GLY A 292 33.95 -9.32 -17.34
C GLY A 292 32.43 -9.19 -17.15
N GLY A 293 31.91 -7.96 -17.32
CA GLY A 293 30.51 -7.61 -17.16
C GLY A 293 30.11 -7.40 -15.70
N ARG A 294 28.90 -6.87 -15.52
CA ARG A 294 28.34 -6.50 -14.22
C ARG A 294 26.93 -7.04 -14.08
N LEU A 295 26.55 -7.35 -12.86
CA LEU A 295 25.13 -7.47 -12.53
C LEU A 295 24.54 -6.07 -12.38
N VAL A 296 23.36 -5.89 -12.93
CA VAL A 296 22.53 -4.69 -12.75
C VAL A 296 21.17 -5.14 -12.24
N ALA A 297 20.73 -4.52 -11.15
CA ALA A 297 19.48 -4.84 -10.50
C ALA A 297 18.56 -3.61 -10.41
N ALA A 298 17.28 -3.85 -10.62
CA ALA A 298 16.19 -2.91 -10.41
C ALA A 298 15.30 -3.36 -9.26
N GLY A 299 14.60 -2.40 -8.68
CA GLY A 299 13.53 -2.62 -7.73
C GLY A 299 12.48 -1.55 -7.90
N LYS A 300 11.35 -1.72 -7.23
CA LYS A 300 10.23 -0.77 -7.26
C LYS A 300 10.58 0.54 -6.54
N THR A 301 11.30 0.44 -5.43
CA THR A 301 11.79 1.57 -4.62
C THR A 301 13.18 1.28 -4.03
N LEU A 302 13.84 2.30 -3.49
CA LEU A 302 15.01 2.19 -2.63
C LEU A 302 14.64 2.54 -1.19
N ARG A 303 15.23 1.82 -0.24
CA ARG A 303 15.18 2.15 1.18
C ARG A 303 16.58 2.42 1.72
N ASN A 304 16.72 3.40 2.59
CA ASN A 304 17.98 3.67 3.29
C ASN A 304 18.20 2.69 4.46
N ARG A 305 19.33 2.83 5.17
CA ARG A 305 19.69 1.99 6.33
C ARG A 305 18.67 1.98 7.48
N HIS A 306 17.81 3.00 7.54
CA HIS A 306 16.74 3.12 8.53
C HIS A 306 15.40 2.55 8.01
N ARG A 307 15.40 1.95 6.81
CA ARG A 307 14.23 1.46 6.07
C ARG A 307 13.28 2.55 5.59
N ASN A 308 13.69 3.82 5.66
CA ASN A 308 12.93 4.90 5.07
C ASN A 308 13.11 4.88 3.57
N ALA A 309 12.05 5.17 2.83
CA ALA A 309 12.14 5.31 1.40
C ALA A 309 13.02 6.49 0.98
N VAL A 310 13.50 6.41 -0.25
CA VAL A 310 14.42 7.39 -0.85
C VAL A 310 13.71 8.08 -2.00
N GLU A 311 13.71 9.42 -2.01
CA GLU A 311 13.12 10.21 -3.10
C GLU A 311 13.88 9.96 -4.42
N GLY A 312 13.15 9.91 -5.54
CA GLY A 312 13.74 9.62 -6.85
C GLY A 312 14.22 8.18 -7.03
N SER A 313 13.71 7.22 -6.23
CA SER A 313 14.08 5.81 -6.34
C SER A 313 13.87 5.25 -7.74
N GLY A 314 12.80 5.67 -8.43
CA GLY A 314 12.46 5.22 -9.78
C GLY A 314 13.47 5.60 -10.87
N GLY A 315 14.50 6.39 -10.55
CA GLY A 315 15.58 6.76 -11.47
C GLY A 315 16.92 6.07 -11.22
N VAL A 316 16.96 5.06 -10.34
CA VAL A 316 18.20 4.44 -9.85
C VAL A 316 18.18 2.92 -10.01
N LEU A 317 19.29 2.36 -10.48
CA LEU A 317 19.61 0.93 -10.44
C LEU A 317 20.80 0.70 -9.51
N LEU A 318 20.98 -0.53 -9.03
CA LEU A 318 22.22 -0.92 -8.36
C LEU A 318 23.04 -1.83 -9.28
N ALA A 319 24.35 -1.60 -9.34
CA ALA A 319 25.28 -2.40 -10.14
C ALA A 319 26.46 -2.92 -9.31
N THR A 320 26.93 -4.12 -9.62
CA THR A 320 28.12 -4.74 -9.01
C THR A 320 28.94 -5.50 -10.07
N ASP A 321 30.26 -5.45 -9.95
CA ASP A 321 31.19 -6.26 -10.74
C ASP A 321 31.44 -7.64 -10.10
N ASP A 322 30.94 -7.87 -8.90
CA ASP A 322 30.92 -9.18 -8.27
C ASP A 322 29.66 -9.95 -8.66
N LEU A 323 29.84 -10.91 -9.58
CA LEU A 323 28.74 -11.74 -10.10
C LEU A 323 28.15 -12.71 -9.06
N SER A 324 28.74 -12.84 -7.87
CA SER A 324 28.10 -13.54 -6.75
C SER A 324 27.03 -12.70 -6.06
N GLY A 325 27.05 -11.38 -6.24
CA GLY A 325 26.18 -10.43 -5.54
C GLY A 325 26.61 -10.07 -4.11
N GLU A 326 27.67 -10.69 -3.57
CA GLU A 326 28.18 -10.42 -2.22
C GLU A 326 29.04 -9.15 -2.15
N GLY A 327 29.66 -8.77 -3.26
CA GLY A 327 30.50 -7.59 -3.39
C GLY A 327 29.73 -6.26 -3.33
N PRO A 328 30.45 -5.13 -3.36
CA PRO A 328 29.87 -3.82 -3.16
C PRO A 328 28.91 -3.45 -4.30
N TRP A 329 27.69 -3.07 -3.95
CA TRP A 329 26.73 -2.50 -4.88
C TRP A 329 26.91 -0.99 -4.99
N THR A 330 26.80 -0.47 -6.21
CA THR A 330 26.93 0.95 -6.52
C THR A 330 25.69 1.48 -7.23
N PRO A 331 25.16 2.65 -6.82
CA PRO A 331 24.05 3.28 -7.52
C PRO A 331 24.46 3.79 -8.90
N VAL A 332 23.70 3.43 -9.92
CA VAL A 332 23.84 3.91 -11.30
C VAL A 332 22.50 4.44 -11.81
N ARG A 333 22.54 5.27 -12.85
CA ARG A 333 21.32 5.89 -13.38
C ARG A 333 20.50 4.85 -14.17
N ALA A 334 19.21 4.77 -13.87
CA ALA A 334 18.28 3.97 -14.65
C ALA A 334 18.03 4.61 -16.02
N PRO A 335 17.89 3.80 -17.10
CA PRO A 335 17.46 4.31 -18.39
C PRO A 335 16.13 5.08 -18.35
N LEU A 336 15.17 4.58 -17.57
CA LEU A 336 13.86 5.18 -17.34
C LEU A 336 13.80 5.76 -15.93
N SER A 337 13.33 7.00 -15.82
CA SER A 337 13.00 7.67 -14.56
C SER A 337 11.49 7.80 -14.46
N PHE A 338 10.91 7.30 -13.38
CA PHE A 338 9.47 7.36 -13.14
C PHE A 338 9.18 7.76 -11.70
N ALA A 339 8.00 8.32 -11.47
CA ALA A 339 7.51 8.59 -10.13
C ALA A 339 7.23 7.26 -9.43
N ASP A 340 7.92 7.01 -8.32
CA ASP A 340 7.78 5.75 -7.59
C ASP A 340 6.43 5.63 -6.86
N GLU A 341 6.24 4.53 -6.15
CA GLU A 341 4.97 4.27 -5.47
C GLU A 341 4.62 5.39 -4.48
N LEU A 342 5.58 6.01 -3.78
CA LEU A 342 5.29 7.08 -2.82
C LEU A 342 4.94 8.39 -3.52
N GLU A 343 5.72 8.74 -4.54
CA GLU A 343 5.53 9.95 -5.34
C GLU A 343 4.18 9.93 -6.07
N THR A 344 3.66 8.74 -6.39
CA THR A 344 2.34 8.55 -7.01
C THR A 344 1.18 8.43 -6.01
N GLY A 345 1.44 8.41 -4.70
CA GLY A 345 0.42 8.25 -3.66
C GLY A 345 0.00 6.80 -3.41
N HIS A 346 0.96 5.89 -3.47
CA HIS A 346 0.89 4.44 -3.36
C HIS A 346 0.08 3.74 -4.45
N ARG A 347 0.31 4.11 -5.71
CA ARG A 347 -0.34 3.47 -6.85
C ARG A 347 0.53 2.31 -7.38
N SER A 348 -0.09 1.36 -8.08
CA SER A 348 0.53 0.12 -8.53
C SER A 348 1.52 0.31 -9.69
N VAL A 349 2.59 1.07 -9.49
CA VAL A 349 3.69 1.28 -10.44
C VAL A 349 4.86 0.35 -10.13
N ALA A 350 5.68 0.10 -11.16
CA ALA A 350 6.96 -0.60 -11.04
C ALA A 350 6.95 -1.95 -10.32
N TRP A 351 5.88 -2.73 -10.52
CA TRP A 351 5.85 -4.11 -10.07
C TRP A 351 6.93 -4.94 -10.79
N THR A 352 7.00 -4.93 -12.13
CA THR A 352 8.18 -5.44 -12.88
C THR A 352 8.95 -4.28 -13.49
N THR A 353 10.26 -4.44 -13.61
CA THR A 353 11.13 -3.47 -14.28
C THR A 353 12.13 -4.21 -15.20
N PRO A 354 11.68 -4.79 -16.33
CA PRO A 354 12.58 -5.55 -17.20
C PRO A 354 13.79 -4.74 -17.64
N LEU A 355 14.96 -5.35 -17.50
CA LEU A 355 16.25 -4.83 -17.96
C LEU A 355 16.79 -5.77 -19.02
N VAL A 356 16.92 -5.30 -20.26
CA VAL A 356 17.36 -6.15 -21.38
C VAL A 356 18.54 -5.49 -22.08
N PRO A 357 19.74 -6.07 -22.04
CA PRO A 357 20.86 -5.62 -22.86
C PRO A 357 20.54 -5.83 -24.35
N VAL A 358 20.67 -4.80 -25.18
CA VAL A 358 20.40 -4.85 -26.62
C VAL A 358 21.53 -4.13 -27.36
N GLY A 359 22.39 -4.91 -28.03
CA GLY A 359 23.58 -4.37 -28.69
C GLY A 359 24.46 -3.59 -27.71
N ASP A 360 24.57 -2.29 -27.94
CA ASP A 360 25.33 -1.30 -27.16
C ASP A 360 24.45 -0.47 -26.21
N HIS A 361 23.22 -0.90 -25.91
CA HIS A 361 22.30 -0.21 -25.01
C HIS A 361 21.74 -1.15 -23.94
N LEU A 362 21.28 -0.59 -22.82
CA LEU A 362 20.36 -1.22 -21.90
C LEU A 362 18.95 -0.69 -22.15
N PHE A 363 18.00 -1.58 -22.44
CA PHE A 363 16.57 -1.28 -22.51
C PHE A 363 15.94 -1.49 -21.12
N GLN A 364 15.09 -0.56 -20.71
CA GLN A 364 14.26 -0.68 -19.51
C GLN A 364 12.81 -0.35 -19.84
N CYS A 365 11.85 -1.10 -19.30
CA CYS A 365 10.46 -0.69 -19.27
C CYS A 365 9.84 -0.94 -17.90
N THR A 366 8.72 -0.26 -17.62
CA THR A 366 7.93 -0.51 -16.42
C THR A 366 6.53 0.10 -16.53
N SER A 367 5.64 -0.21 -15.58
CA SER A 367 4.37 0.50 -15.42
C SER A 367 4.57 1.81 -14.67
N THR A 368 4.07 2.91 -15.23
CA THR A 368 4.13 4.26 -14.65
C THR A 368 2.72 4.82 -14.50
N TYR A 369 2.53 5.81 -13.63
CA TYR A 369 1.21 6.37 -13.39
C TYR A 369 0.93 7.60 -14.25
N ALA A 370 -0.03 7.48 -15.17
CA ALA A 370 -0.36 8.55 -16.10
C ALA A 370 -1.42 9.50 -15.52
N ALA A 371 -1.44 10.73 -16.05
CA ALA A 371 -2.35 11.80 -15.63
C ALA A 371 -3.85 11.44 -15.76
N HIS A 372 -4.20 10.50 -16.66
CA HIS A 372 -5.57 10.01 -16.82
C HIS A 372 -6.00 9.00 -15.72
N GLY A 373 -5.19 8.83 -14.67
CA GLY A 373 -5.59 8.03 -13.52
C GLY A 373 -5.38 6.52 -13.67
N LYS A 374 -4.54 6.07 -14.60
CA LYS A 374 -4.24 4.64 -14.82
C LYS A 374 -2.76 4.41 -15.07
N THR A 375 -2.32 3.17 -14.91
CA THR A 375 -0.97 2.74 -15.20
C THR A 375 -0.79 2.51 -16.70
N GLU A 376 0.23 3.14 -17.28
CA GLU A 376 0.68 2.94 -18.65
C GLU A 376 2.05 2.27 -18.66
N ILE A 377 2.42 1.61 -19.76
CA ILE A 377 3.74 1.00 -19.92
C ILE A 377 4.65 2.00 -20.63
N ARG A 378 5.74 2.40 -19.96
CA ARG A 378 6.78 3.26 -20.53
C ARG A 378 8.10 2.53 -20.63
N TYR A 379 8.94 2.97 -21.55
CA TYR A 379 10.27 2.43 -21.77
C TYR A 379 11.28 3.52 -22.09
N ALA A 380 12.55 3.22 -21.83
CA ALA A 380 13.67 4.04 -22.24
C ALA A 380 14.89 3.16 -22.51
N ARG A 381 15.91 3.75 -23.14
CA ARG A 381 17.16 3.08 -23.48
C ARG A 381 18.33 3.98 -23.11
N THR A 382 19.42 3.39 -22.65
CA THR A 382 20.66 4.13 -22.35
C THR A 382 21.87 3.38 -22.92
N PRO A 383 22.81 4.08 -23.58
CA PRO A 383 24.05 3.46 -24.05
C PRO A 383 24.83 2.82 -22.90
N LEU A 384 25.38 1.62 -23.13
CA LEU A 384 26.18 0.91 -22.13
C LEU A 384 27.44 1.69 -21.71
N GLU A 385 27.99 2.51 -22.62
CA GLU A 385 29.14 3.38 -22.36
C GLU A 385 28.89 4.41 -21.24
N THR A 386 27.64 4.85 -21.06
CA THR A 386 27.24 5.84 -20.04
C THR A 386 26.47 5.22 -18.87
N LEU A 387 26.11 3.93 -18.95
CA LEU A 387 25.23 3.28 -17.97
C LEU A 387 25.81 3.29 -16.55
N PHE A 388 27.13 3.09 -16.43
CA PHE A 388 27.80 2.97 -15.12
C PHE A 388 28.30 4.30 -14.56
N GLU A 389 27.83 5.43 -15.10
CA GLU A 389 28.03 6.73 -14.45
C GLU A 389 27.28 6.76 -13.10
N PRO A 390 27.90 7.33 -12.04
CA PRO A 390 27.27 7.41 -10.73
C PRO A 390 25.92 8.14 -10.76
N ALA A 391 24.94 7.62 -10.02
CA ALA A 391 23.71 8.35 -9.73
C ALA A 391 23.91 9.31 -8.54
N ASP A 392 23.51 10.57 -8.71
CA ASP A 392 23.43 11.53 -7.59
C ASP A 392 22.13 11.23 -6.82
N ILE A 393 22.25 10.66 -5.62
CA ILE A 393 21.10 10.47 -4.71
C ILE A 393 21.05 11.68 -3.79
N ALA A 394 19.93 12.41 -3.79
CA ALA A 394 19.75 13.56 -2.92
C ALA A 394 19.48 13.10 -1.47
N GLY A 395 20.37 13.46 -0.53
CA GLY A 395 20.04 13.53 0.90
C GLY A 395 21.00 12.81 1.87
N GLU A 396 21.95 13.56 2.46
CA GLU A 396 22.33 13.46 3.89
C GLU A 396 23.26 14.64 4.26
N GLU A 397 22.73 15.66 4.95
CA GLU A 397 23.53 16.65 5.69
C GLU A 397 23.80 16.18 7.13
N ARG A 398 25.04 16.40 7.58
CA ARG A 398 25.58 16.01 8.89
C ARG A 398 25.07 16.91 10.02
N SER A 399 24.77 16.30 11.17
CA SER A 399 24.18 16.94 12.35
C SER A 399 25.13 17.82 13.19
N SER A 400 24.59 18.91 13.76
CA SER A 400 24.99 19.60 15.01
C SER A 400 23.89 20.62 15.37
N GLY A 401 23.46 20.97 16.58
CA GLY A 401 23.76 20.62 17.97
C GLY A 401 23.11 21.69 18.90
N ALA A 402 22.20 21.25 19.80
CA ALA A 402 21.75 21.82 21.09
C ALA A 402 21.15 23.25 21.24
N SER A 403 19.96 23.37 21.87
CA SER A 403 19.77 23.71 23.31
C SER A 403 18.31 24.13 23.63
N GLY A 404 17.72 23.56 24.70
CA GLY A 404 16.34 23.83 25.14
C GLY A 404 16.21 24.90 26.24
N PRO A 405 14.97 25.22 26.67
CA PRO A 405 14.75 25.39 28.11
C PRO A 405 13.37 24.96 28.66
N ALA A 406 13.43 24.49 29.92
CA ALA A 406 12.53 24.73 31.06
C ALA A 406 11.11 24.12 31.13
N SER A 407 10.99 23.19 32.07
CA SER A 407 9.84 22.44 32.62
C SER A 407 8.88 23.22 33.53
N ARG A 408 7.56 22.91 33.48
CA ARG A 408 6.55 22.96 34.60
C ARG A 408 5.17 22.36 34.15
N PRO A 409 4.26 21.96 35.07
CA PRO A 409 3.88 20.55 35.28
C PRO A 409 2.52 20.10 34.72
N ASP A 410 2.40 18.77 34.70
CA ASP A 410 1.37 17.82 34.26
C ASP A 410 -0.12 18.18 34.48
N ARG A 411 -0.96 17.88 33.46
CA ARG A 411 -2.43 17.74 33.58
C ARG A 411 -2.96 16.65 32.64
N GLU A 412 -3.51 15.60 33.24
CA GLU A 412 -4.17 14.45 32.59
C GLU A 412 -5.59 14.77 32.07
N GLY A 413 -6.06 13.91 31.15
CA GLY A 413 -7.08 14.16 30.12
C GLY A 413 -8.54 14.38 30.55
N ARG A 414 -9.28 15.06 29.65
CA ARG A 414 -10.74 15.23 29.71
C ARG A 414 -11.32 15.23 28.28
N GLY A 415 -12.54 14.68 28.10
CA GLY A 415 -13.46 15.12 27.05
C GLY A 415 -13.78 16.62 27.20
N PHE A 416 -14.70 17.19 26.40
CA PHE A 416 -15.00 18.64 26.41
C PHE A 416 -14.75 19.31 27.78
N PRO A 417 -13.91 20.35 27.83
CA PRO A 417 -13.27 20.79 29.07
C PRO A 417 -14.30 21.03 30.17
N GLU A 418 -14.14 20.35 31.31
CA GLU A 418 -14.95 20.67 32.49
C GLU A 418 -14.75 22.16 32.86
N PRO A 419 -15.82 22.82 33.34
CA PRO A 419 -15.72 24.07 34.08
C PRO A 419 -14.48 24.12 34.99
N PRO A 420 -13.58 25.12 34.88
CA PRO A 420 -12.51 25.25 35.85
C PRO A 420 -13.13 25.39 37.25
N SER A 421 -12.56 24.66 38.22
CA SER A 421 -12.92 24.80 39.63
C SER A 421 -12.71 26.25 40.07
N ASP A 422 -13.45 26.68 41.10
CA ASP A 422 -13.42 28.08 41.57
C ASP A 422 -12.00 28.56 41.99
N GLU A 423 -11.04 27.66 42.15
CA GLU A 423 -9.66 27.93 42.58
C GLU A 423 -8.63 27.99 41.43
N ASP A 424 -8.95 27.52 40.21
CA ASP A 424 -8.03 27.43 39.06
C ASP A 424 -8.35 28.39 37.89
N ALA A 425 -9.31 29.30 38.05
CA ALA A 425 -9.71 30.20 36.96
C ALA A 425 -8.59 31.19 36.59
N GLU A 426 -8.04 31.07 35.38
CA GLU A 426 -7.25 32.15 34.78
C GLU A 426 -8.06 33.48 34.81
N PRO A 427 -7.42 34.66 34.92
CA PRO A 427 -8.06 35.95 35.22
C PRO A 427 -9.19 36.43 34.29
N HIS A 428 -9.56 35.67 33.25
CA HIS A 428 -10.46 36.05 32.17
C HIS A 428 -11.72 35.15 32.00
N HIS A 429 -11.96 34.15 32.85
CA HIS A 429 -13.13 33.26 32.71
C HIS A 429 -14.43 33.80 33.34
N VAL A 430 -15.53 33.80 32.57
CA VAL A 430 -16.87 34.20 33.04
C VAL A 430 -17.66 32.99 33.51
N LYS A 431 -17.75 32.80 34.83
CA LYS A 431 -18.40 31.63 35.48
C LYS A 431 -19.85 31.35 35.04
N SER A 432 -20.61 32.38 34.66
CA SER A 432 -21.98 32.20 34.19
C SER A 432 -22.06 31.52 32.82
N ILE A 433 -21.07 31.75 31.95
CA ILE A 433 -21.00 31.10 30.63
C ILE A 433 -20.70 29.61 30.82
N VAL A 434 -19.74 29.31 31.68
CA VAL A 434 -19.35 27.95 32.04
C VAL A 434 -20.55 27.12 32.53
N LYS A 435 -21.31 27.65 33.51
CA LYS A 435 -22.54 27.01 34.00
C LYS A 435 -23.65 26.89 32.96
N THR A 436 -23.67 27.78 31.96
CA THR A 436 -24.66 27.72 30.89
C THR A 436 -24.40 26.54 29.97
N PHE A 437 -23.13 26.29 29.61
CA PHE A 437 -22.77 25.14 28.78
C PHE A 437 -22.89 23.81 29.53
N GLU A 438 -22.51 23.77 30.82
CA GLU A 438 -22.73 22.61 31.69
C GLU A 438 -24.23 22.20 31.74
N LEU A 439 -25.13 23.18 31.84
CA LEU A 439 -26.58 22.93 31.79
C LEU A 439 -27.06 22.50 30.40
N LEU A 440 -26.51 23.06 29.32
CA LEU A 440 -26.88 22.67 27.96
C LEU A 440 -26.49 21.22 27.67
N GLU A 441 -25.29 20.80 28.06
CA GLU A 441 -24.82 19.42 27.92
C GLU A 441 -25.68 18.45 28.74
N ALA A 442 -26.06 18.84 29.96
CA ALA A 442 -26.96 18.03 30.78
C ALA A 442 -28.40 17.98 30.24
N VAL A 443 -28.88 18.99 29.52
CA VAL A 443 -30.18 18.93 28.82
C VAL A 443 -30.10 18.07 27.57
N GLU A 444 -28.99 18.11 26.84
CA GLU A 444 -28.77 17.31 25.63
C GLU A 444 -28.71 15.81 25.98
N ARG A 445 -27.91 15.43 26.97
CA ARG A 445 -27.72 14.05 27.43
C ARG A 445 -28.99 13.38 27.92
N GLU A 446 -29.84 14.12 28.63
CA GLU A 446 -31.03 13.58 29.30
C GLU A 446 -32.30 13.67 28.43
N GLY A 447 -32.25 14.47 27.36
CA GLY A 447 -33.44 14.85 26.62
C GLY A 447 -34.36 15.81 27.40
N PRO A 448 -35.68 15.82 27.13
CA PRO A 448 -36.62 16.71 27.80
C PRO A 448 -36.58 16.56 29.33
N ILE A 449 -36.10 17.59 30.05
CA ILE A 449 -35.85 17.54 31.49
C ILE A 449 -36.36 18.78 32.25
N GLY A 450 -36.86 18.58 33.46
CA GLY A 450 -37.37 19.64 34.33
C GLY A 450 -36.29 20.29 35.20
N VAL A 451 -36.50 21.56 35.57
CA VAL A 451 -35.56 22.38 36.38
C VAL A 451 -35.11 21.70 37.69
N THR A 452 -36.04 21.01 38.37
CA THR A 452 -35.73 20.35 39.66
C THR A 452 -34.78 19.18 39.48
N GLU A 453 -34.98 18.41 38.42
CA GLU A 453 -34.19 17.22 38.14
C GLU A 453 -32.79 17.63 37.65
N LEU A 454 -32.72 18.61 36.74
CA LEU A 454 -31.47 19.15 36.24
C LEU A 454 -30.61 19.79 37.35
N ALA A 455 -31.24 20.47 38.31
CA ALA A 455 -30.56 21.00 39.50
C ALA A 455 -29.98 19.88 40.39
N GLY A 456 -30.67 18.74 40.48
CA GLY A 456 -30.18 17.56 41.21
C GLY A 456 -28.97 16.93 40.54
N ARG A 457 -28.94 16.89 39.20
CA ARG A 457 -27.85 16.27 38.41
C ARG A 457 -26.59 17.14 38.33
N THR A 458 -26.75 18.45 38.19
CA THR A 458 -25.61 19.39 38.03
C THR A 458 -25.11 20.00 39.34
N GLY A 459 -25.85 19.84 40.44
CA GLY A 459 -25.54 20.52 41.71
C GLY A 459 -25.75 22.05 41.69
N ILE A 460 -26.25 22.61 40.58
CA ILE A 460 -26.57 24.03 40.43
C ILE A 460 -27.92 24.31 41.11
N GLY A 461 -27.98 25.37 41.94
CA GLY A 461 -29.20 25.74 42.65
C GLY A 461 -30.40 25.99 41.71
N LYS A 462 -31.58 25.45 42.05
CA LYS A 462 -32.81 25.48 41.24
C LYS A 462 -33.19 26.85 40.68
N SER A 463 -32.99 27.93 41.45
CA SER A 463 -33.25 29.31 40.99
C SER A 463 -32.29 29.75 39.88
N SER A 464 -31.02 29.33 39.95
CA SER A 464 -30.03 29.62 38.92
C SER A 464 -30.27 28.79 37.66
N VAL A 465 -30.57 27.50 37.79
CA VAL A 465 -30.96 26.63 36.66
C VAL A 465 -32.12 27.24 35.88
N TYR A 466 -33.18 27.67 36.58
CA TYR A 466 -34.32 28.33 35.95
C TYR A 466 -33.92 29.59 35.18
N LYS A 467 -33.08 30.47 35.77
CA LYS A 467 -32.62 31.70 35.11
C LYS A 467 -31.80 31.41 33.85
N TYR A 468 -30.91 30.42 33.89
CA TYR A 468 -30.11 30.03 32.73
C TYR A 468 -30.98 29.44 31.63
N LEU A 469 -31.86 28.49 31.94
CA LEU A 469 -32.74 27.85 30.97
C LEU A 469 -33.77 28.82 30.39
N ASP A 470 -34.36 29.72 31.20
CA ASP A 470 -35.27 30.74 30.68
C ASP A 470 -34.53 31.77 29.80
N THR A 471 -33.28 32.11 30.13
CA THR A 471 -32.45 32.94 29.25
C THR A 471 -32.16 32.22 27.93
N LEU A 472 -31.73 30.96 27.97
CA LEU A 472 -31.49 30.15 26.77
C LEU A 472 -32.76 29.97 25.93
N ARG A 473 -33.94 29.85 26.56
CA ARG A 473 -35.23 29.79 25.90
C ARG A 473 -35.55 31.08 25.16
N HIS A 474 -35.35 32.24 25.80
CA HIS A 474 -35.51 33.55 25.15
C HIS A 474 -34.52 33.76 24.00
N LEU A 475 -33.28 33.24 24.13
CA LEU A 475 -32.29 33.23 23.06
C LEU A 475 -32.59 32.17 21.99
N GLY A 476 -33.58 31.30 22.21
CA GLY A 476 -34.03 30.27 21.29
C GLY A 476 -33.06 29.10 21.13
N PHE A 477 -32.26 28.80 22.14
CA PHE A 477 -31.35 27.64 22.17
C PHE A 477 -31.97 26.41 22.84
N VAL A 478 -32.94 26.60 23.74
CA VAL A 478 -33.74 25.51 24.31
C VAL A 478 -35.24 25.79 24.08
N THR A 479 -36.03 24.73 23.97
CA THR A 479 -37.50 24.80 24.02
C THR A 479 -37.98 24.53 25.44
N ASN A 480 -39.23 24.90 25.71
CA ASN A 480 -39.90 24.51 26.94
C ASN A 480 -41.34 24.10 26.59
N GLU A 481 -41.67 22.83 26.87
CA GLU A 481 -43.03 22.30 26.74
C GLU A 481 -43.43 21.73 28.10
N ASP A 482 -44.49 22.26 28.70
CA ASP A 482 -45.02 21.86 30.00
C ASP A 482 -43.97 21.78 31.13
N GLY A 483 -42.99 22.68 31.12
CA GLY A 483 -41.93 22.74 32.13
C GLY A 483 -40.74 21.80 31.88
N GLN A 484 -40.76 21.04 30.78
CA GLN A 484 -39.62 20.23 30.30
C GLN A 484 -38.80 21.04 29.29
N TYR A 485 -37.50 21.15 29.54
CA TYR A 485 -36.57 21.84 28.66
C TYR A 485 -35.82 20.84 27.79
N ALA A 486 -35.68 21.15 26.50
CA ALA A 486 -34.91 20.36 25.54
C ALA A 486 -34.08 21.28 24.64
N THR A 487 -33.00 20.78 24.04
CA THR A 487 -32.22 21.52 23.05
C THR A 487 -33.06 21.82 21.82
N SER A 488 -33.02 23.06 21.33
CA SER A 488 -33.74 23.45 20.12
C SER A 488 -32.95 23.10 18.85
N LEU A 489 -33.66 23.03 17.72
CA LEU A 489 -33.06 22.90 16.38
C LEU A 489 -32.16 24.08 15.97
N ARG A 490 -32.05 25.14 16.78
CA ARG A 490 -31.08 26.20 16.53
C ARG A 490 -29.66 25.68 16.52
N PHE A 491 -29.32 24.69 17.36
CA PHE A 491 -28.01 24.04 17.35
C PHE A 491 -27.74 23.28 16.04
N PHE A 492 -28.76 22.63 15.47
CA PHE A 492 -28.65 21.99 14.15
C PHE A 492 -28.21 22.98 13.07
N ARG A 493 -28.73 24.21 13.08
CA ARG A 493 -28.29 25.27 12.14
C ARG A 493 -26.82 25.65 12.33
N PHE A 494 -26.31 25.67 13.55
CA PHE A 494 -24.88 25.90 13.82
C PHE A 494 -24.05 24.72 13.32
N GLY A 495 -24.44 23.49 13.66
CA GLY A 495 -23.77 22.27 13.22
C GLY A 495 -23.67 22.16 11.70
N GLN A 496 -24.77 22.39 10.98
CA GLN A 496 -24.78 22.38 9.51
C GLN A 496 -23.80 23.39 8.90
N ARG A 497 -23.70 24.60 9.46
CA ARG A 497 -22.74 25.63 9.00
C ARG A 497 -21.30 25.33 9.35
N VAL A 498 -21.06 24.58 10.42
CA VAL A 498 -19.71 24.12 10.78
C VAL A 498 -19.31 22.98 9.86
N LEU A 499 -20.18 21.98 9.68
CA LEU A 499 -19.95 20.85 8.78
C LEU A 499 -19.74 21.30 7.33
N SER A 500 -20.45 22.33 6.85
CA SER A 500 -20.26 22.85 5.49
C SER A 500 -18.89 23.51 5.24
N ARG A 501 -18.06 23.73 6.27
CA ARG A 501 -16.68 24.20 6.11
C ARG A 501 -15.71 23.05 5.84
N TYR A 502 -16.12 21.82 6.15
CA TYR A 502 -15.35 20.61 5.89
C TYR A 502 -15.84 20.02 4.57
N GLU A 503 -15.28 20.47 3.45
CA GLU A 503 -15.64 19.97 2.10
C GLU A 503 -15.53 18.44 2.00
N ILE A 504 -14.54 17.89 2.71
CA ILE A 504 -14.33 16.46 2.87
C ILE A 504 -15.58 15.72 3.40
N ASN A 505 -16.40 16.34 4.23
CA ASN A 505 -17.61 15.72 4.77
C ASN A 505 -18.64 15.44 3.67
N GLU A 506 -18.77 16.33 2.67
CA GLU A 506 -19.69 16.10 1.55
C GLU A 506 -19.13 15.10 0.53
N ILE A 507 -17.81 15.13 0.31
CA ILE A 507 -17.11 14.28 -0.66
C ILE A 507 -17.04 12.84 -0.17
N ALA A 508 -16.69 12.63 1.10
CA ALA A 508 -16.52 11.31 1.67
C ALA A 508 -17.85 10.57 1.88
N ARG A 509 -18.94 11.29 2.19
CA ARG A 509 -20.25 10.72 2.56
C ARG A 509 -20.73 9.56 1.69
N PRO A 510 -20.89 9.68 0.35
CA PRO A 510 -21.41 8.58 -0.47
C PRO A 510 -20.49 7.35 -0.46
N ARG A 511 -19.18 7.57 -0.34
CA ARG A 511 -18.18 6.51 -0.34
C ARG A 511 -18.13 5.76 0.98
N ILE A 512 -18.24 6.45 2.11
CA ILE A 512 -18.29 5.81 3.43
C ILE A 512 -19.61 5.07 3.66
N GLU A 513 -20.73 5.55 3.10
CA GLU A 513 -22.02 4.85 3.12
C GLU A 513 -21.94 3.54 2.32
N THR A 514 -21.44 3.62 1.08
CA THR A 514 -21.21 2.43 0.25
C THR A 514 -20.24 1.45 0.91
N LEU A 515 -19.17 1.95 1.53
CA LEU A 515 -18.21 1.10 2.23
C LEU A 515 -18.88 0.36 3.40
N ALA A 516 -19.64 1.07 4.24
CA ALA A 516 -20.34 0.48 5.38
C ALA A 516 -21.33 -0.60 4.95
N GLU A 517 -22.10 -0.37 3.88
CA GLU A 517 -23.01 -1.35 3.31
C GLU A 517 -22.28 -2.61 2.81
N ARG A 518 -21.12 -2.42 2.16
CA ARG A 518 -20.34 -3.53 1.60
C ARG A 518 -19.69 -4.40 2.65
N ILE A 519 -19.17 -3.79 3.71
CA ILE A 519 -18.44 -4.51 4.76
C ILE A 519 -19.33 -4.96 5.92
N GLY A 520 -20.54 -4.40 6.05
CA GLY A 520 -21.47 -4.71 7.14
C GLY A 520 -21.01 -4.20 8.51
N GLU A 521 -20.11 -3.22 8.56
CA GLU A 521 -19.50 -2.70 9.80
C GLU A 521 -19.68 -1.18 9.92
N THR A 522 -19.35 -0.65 11.09
CA THR A 522 -19.41 0.80 11.31
C THR A 522 -18.23 1.50 10.66
N VAL A 523 -18.50 2.51 9.84
CA VAL A 523 -17.51 3.37 9.19
C VAL A 523 -17.66 4.81 9.69
N SER A 524 -16.55 5.42 10.09
CA SER A 524 -16.48 6.79 10.57
C SER A 524 -15.53 7.65 9.73
N LEU A 525 -15.91 8.90 9.52
CA LEU A 525 -15.04 9.97 9.03
C LEU A 525 -14.67 10.86 10.22
N LEU A 526 -13.38 11.14 10.37
CA LEU A 526 -12.88 12.03 11.42
C LEU A 526 -11.80 12.99 10.90
N VAL A 527 -11.64 14.12 11.59
CA VAL A 527 -10.63 15.15 11.30
C VAL A 527 -9.83 15.49 12.56
N CYS A 528 -8.65 16.08 12.40
CA CYS A 528 -7.90 16.61 13.53
C CYS A 528 -8.28 18.09 13.76
N GLU A 529 -8.80 18.41 14.94
CA GLU A 529 -9.09 19.78 15.35
C GLU A 529 -8.50 20.02 16.74
N ALA A 530 -7.57 20.97 16.85
CA ALA A 530 -6.95 21.36 18.12
C ALA A 530 -6.35 20.20 18.96
N GLY A 531 -5.81 19.18 18.31
CA GLY A 531 -5.20 18.02 18.98
C GLY A 531 -6.16 16.87 19.29
N ASP A 532 -7.43 17.00 18.92
CA ASP A 532 -8.42 15.93 19.01
C ASP A 532 -8.78 15.37 17.63
N ALA A 533 -9.04 14.07 17.58
CA ALA A 533 -9.80 13.44 16.53
C ALA A 533 -11.30 13.72 16.75
N VAL A 534 -11.92 14.45 15.82
CA VAL A 534 -13.33 14.82 15.85
C VAL A 534 -14.08 14.01 14.80
N TYR A 535 -15.08 13.25 15.23
CA TYR A 535 -15.90 12.42 14.35
C TYR A 535 -16.92 13.31 13.63
N LEU A 536 -16.84 13.40 12.30
CA LEU A 536 -17.75 14.20 11.49
C LEU A 536 -18.99 13.41 11.04
N GLN A 537 -18.79 12.12 10.73
CA GLN A 537 -19.84 11.22 10.29
C GLN A 537 -19.54 9.80 10.76
N THR A 538 -20.58 9.05 11.08
CA THR A 538 -20.54 7.62 11.37
C THR A 538 -21.75 6.96 10.71
N THR A 539 -21.55 5.86 9.98
CA THR A 539 -22.58 5.12 9.25
C THR A 539 -22.34 3.61 9.33
N GLY A 540 -23.37 2.80 9.05
CA GLY A 540 -23.40 1.34 9.25
C GLY A 540 -24.40 0.90 10.32
N GLU A 541 -24.79 -0.38 10.31
CA GLU A 541 -25.73 -0.91 11.30
C GLU A 541 -25.08 -0.88 12.69
N GLY A 542 -25.73 -0.18 13.64
CA GLY A 542 -25.21 0.15 14.97
C GLY A 542 -25.02 -1.05 15.90
N GLY A 543 -24.05 -1.90 15.59
CA GLY A 543 -23.41 -2.77 16.58
C GLY A 543 -22.71 -1.93 17.66
N PRO A 544 -22.41 -2.51 18.84
CA PRO A 544 -21.69 -1.80 19.89
C PRO A 544 -20.30 -1.36 19.38
N GLY A 545 -20.05 -0.05 19.22
CA GLY A 545 -18.72 0.46 18.82
C GLY A 545 -18.67 1.77 18.03
N GLY A 546 -19.79 2.21 17.43
CA GLY A 546 -19.85 3.47 16.70
C GLY A 546 -19.71 4.69 17.61
N ILE A 547 -18.82 5.61 17.25
CA ILE A 547 -18.66 6.89 17.94
C ILE A 547 -19.57 7.91 17.28
N GLU A 548 -20.34 8.65 18.08
CA GLU A 548 -21.32 9.61 17.57
C GLU A 548 -20.64 10.82 16.90
N PRO A 549 -21.24 11.37 15.82
CA PRO A 549 -20.77 12.62 15.22
C PRO A 549 -20.70 13.75 16.26
N GLY A 550 -19.60 14.50 16.26
CA GLY A 550 -19.29 15.56 17.22
C GLY A 550 -18.47 15.10 18.43
N HIS A 551 -18.34 13.78 18.64
CA HIS A 551 -17.47 13.25 19.69
C HIS A 551 -15.99 13.50 19.38
N ARG A 552 -15.20 13.66 20.46
CA ARG A 552 -13.78 14.02 20.40
C ARG A 552 -12.96 13.00 21.19
N LEU A 553 -11.86 12.53 20.60
CA LEU A 553 -10.87 11.69 21.27
C LEU A 553 -9.49 12.32 21.11
N PRO A 554 -8.56 12.17 22.08
CA PRO A 554 -7.18 12.59 21.87
C PRO A 554 -6.62 11.94 20.60
N VAL A 555 -6.10 12.77 19.68
CA VAL A 555 -5.76 12.30 18.32
C VAL A 555 -4.68 11.21 18.31
N HIS A 556 -3.80 11.20 19.31
CA HIS A 556 -2.75 10.18 19.45
C HIS A 556 -3.25 8.85 20.04
N LEU A 557 -4.47 8.80 20.58
CA LEU A 557 -5.08 7.60 21.15
C LEU A 557 -6.11 6.95 20.21
N SER A 558 -6.66 7.69 19.24
CA SER A 558 -7.59 7.12 18.26
C SER A 558 -6.86 6.50 17.08
N THR A 559 -7.39 5.39 16.55
CA THR A 559 -6.83 4.70 15.38
C THR A 559 -6.83 5.62 14.17
N GLY A 560 -7.96 6.27 13.88
CA GLY A 560 -8.03 7.30 12.84
C GLY A 560 -7.15 8.52 13.11
N GLY A 561 -6.98 8.95 14.36
CA GLY A 561 -6.12 10.07 14.69
C GLY A 561 -4.64 9.76 14.45
N LYS A 562 -4.19 8.55 14.79
CA LYS A 562 -2.85 8.06 14.42
C LYS A 562 -2.66 8.01 12.90
N ALA A 563 -3.69 7.65 12.14
CA ALA A 563 -3.63 7.69 10.68
C ALA A 563 -3.46 9.12 10.15
N ILE A 564 -4.09 10.11 10.79
CA ILE A 564 -3.88 11.53 10.46
C ILE A 564 -2.45 11.95 10.82
N LEU A 565 -2.00 11.64 12.05
CA LEU A 565 -0.69 12.04 12.55
C LEU A 565 0.48 11.49 11.71
N SER A 566 0.33 10.31 11.09
CA SER A 566 1.41 9.70 10.28
C SER A 566 1.74 10.46 8.99
N TYR A 567 0.89 11.40 8.58
CA TYR A 567 1.06 12.26 7.41
C TYR A 567 1.04 13.76 7.76
N LEU A 568 1.18 14.11 9.04
CA LEU A 568 1.41 15.48 9.46
C LEU A 568 2.92 15.77 9.58
N PRO A 569 3.35 17.01 9.33
CA PRO A 569 4.71 17.44 9.61
C PRO A 569 5.13 17.18 11.07
N ASP A 570 6.38 16.77 11.29
CA ASP A 570 6.89 16.42 12.62
C ASP A 570 6.72 17.56 13.64
N ASP A 571 6.91 18.82 13.22
CA ASP A 571 6.72 20.00 14.08
C ASP A 571 5.26 20.16 14.53
N ARG A 572 4.31 19.81 13.66
CA ARG A 572 2.87 19.80 13.97
C ARG A 572 2.51 18.66 14.89
N VAL A 573 3.08 17.47 14.67
CA VAL A 573 2.87 16.31 15.55
C VAL A 573 3.42 16.61 16.94
N GLU A 574 4.65 17.12 17.05
CA GLU A 574 5.23 17.50 18.34
C GLU A 574 4.41 18.60 19.01
N GLY A 575 3.98 19.65 18.29
CA GLY A 575 3.11 20.68 18.85
C GLY A 575 1.77 20.14 19.38
N ILE A 576 1.20 19.13 18.71
CA ILE A 576 -0.01 18.44 19.17
C ILE A 576 0.27 17.61 20.44
N LEU A 577 1.36 16.84 20.45
CA LEU A 577 1.72 15.99 21.60
C LEU A 577 2.13 16.83 22.82
N GLU A 578 2.81 17.95 22.59
CA GLU A 578 3.13 18.95 23.62
C GLU A 578 1.87 19.57 24.21
N ALA A 579 0.91 19.98 23.36
CA ALA A 579 -0.37 20.53 23.81
C ALA A 579 -1.23 19.49 24.55
N ALA A 580 -1.11 18.21 24.21
CA ALA A 580 -1.86 17.12 24.83
C ALA A 580 -1.39 16.77 26.25
N GLY A 581 -0.19 17.20 26.67
CA GLY A 581 0.29 17.06 28.06
C GLY A 581 0.44 15.62 28.57
N ALA A 582 0.41 14.62 27.69
CA ALA A 582 0.38 13.21 28.05
C ALA A 582 1.79 12.59 28.15
N GLU A 583 2.00 11.67 29.10
CA GLU A 583 3.13 10.73 29.10
C GLU A 583 2.95 9.73 27.95
N VAL A 584 3.11 10.21 26.73
CA VAL A 584 3.15 9.40 25.52
C VAL A 584 4.55 8.84 25.42
N ASP A 585 4.67 7.51 25.26
CA ASP A 585 5.90 6.92 24.77
C ASP A 585 6.11 7.40 23.32
N ARG A 586 6.77 8.56 23.17
CA ARG A 586 7.03 9.21 21.88
C ARG A 586 7.76 8.28 20.93
N ARG A 587 8.61 7.39 21.45
CA ARG A 587 9.35 6.44 20.63
C ARG A 587 8.41 5.37 20.08
N SER A 588 7.57 4.79 20.92
CA SER A 588 6.57 3.81 20.49
C SER A 588 5.55 4.43 19.55
N LEU A 589 5.03 5.62 19.85
CA LEU A 589 4.08 6.31 18.99
C LEU A 589 4.73 6.67 17.64
N ARG A 590 5.94 7.23 17.63
CA ARG A 590 6.65 7.53 16.37
C ARG A 590 6.86 6.27 15.53
N THR A 591 7.26 5.16 16.15
CA THR A 591 7.38 3.87 15.45
C THR A 591 6.04 3.41 14.87
N GLU A 592 4.94 3.62 15.58
CA GLU A 592 3.58 3.28 15.11
C GLU A 592 3.14 4.20 13.96
N LEU A 593 3.44 5.50 14.04
CA LEU A 593 3.15 6.49 12.99
C LEU A 593 3.99 6.23 11.74
N GLU A 594 5.27 5.89 11.88
CA GLU A 594 6.15 5.49 10.76
C GLU A 594 5.59 4.24 10.06
N ARG A 595 5.22 3.20 10.82
CA ARG A 595 4.55 2.01 10.27
C ARG A 595 3.23 2.34 9.59
N ALA A 596 2.44 3.24 10.16
CA ALA A 596 1.17 3.68 9.58
C ALA A 596 1.38 4.49 8.29
N ARG A 597 2.48 5.25 8.20
CA ARG A 597 2.88 5.97 6.99
C ARG A 597 3.25 4.98 5.90
N ASP A 598 4.12 4.02 6.21
CA ASP A 598 4.59 2.99 5.29
C ASP A 598 3.45 2.12 4.74
N ASN A 599 2.55 1.67 5.61
CA ASN A 599 1.48 0.74 5.25
C ASN A 599 0.17 1.44 4.84
N ARG A 600 0.08 2.78 4.97
CA ARG A 600 -1.15 3.59 4.87
C ARG A 600 -2.32 3.17 5.77
N VAL A 601 -2.09 2.23 6.68
CA VAL A 601 -3.14 1.60 7.49
C VAL A 601 -2.66 1.57 8.93
N VAL A 602 -3.54 2.00 9.83
CA VAL A 602 -3.38 1.79 11.28
C VAL A 602 -4.32 0.69 11.70
N VAL A 603 -3.80 -0.38 12.30
CA VAL A 603 -4.60 -1.46 12.88
C VAL A 603 -4.38 -1.49 14.39
N ASP A 604 -5.45 -1.29 15.16
CA ASP A 604 -5.37 -1.48 16.61
C ASP A 604 -5.54 -2.98 16.95
N ARG A 605 -4.40 -3.64 17.22
CA ARG A 605 -4.32 -5.07 17.58
C ARG A 605 -4.34 -5.33 19.09
N LYS A 606 -4.35 -4.31 19.96
CA LYS A 606 -4.25 -4.47 21.43
C LYS A 606 -5.36 -3.74 22.19
N THR A 607 -6.59 -4.25 22.16
CA THR A 607 -7.55 -4.00 23.25
C THR A 607 -7.25 -4.88 24.46
N THR A 608 -6.01 -4.85 24.97
CA THR A 608 -5.70 -5.30 26.34
C THR A 608 -5.48 -4.07 27.21
N ASN A 609 -6.53 -3.28 27.39
CA ASN A 609 -6.66 -2.48 28.58
C ASN A 609 -8.09 -2.64 29.11
N ARG A 610 -8.21 -3.56 30.08
CA ARG A 610 -9.06 -3.31 31.23
C ARG A 610 -8.56 -1.99 31.83
N LEU A 611 -9.06 -0.85 31.37
CA LEU A 611 -9.15 0.42 32.09
C LEU A 611 -9.95 1.42 31.22
N GLU A 612 -11.23 1.57 31.57
CA GLU A 612 -11.84 2.88 31.83
C GLU A 612 -11.83 3.95 30.72
N TYR A 613 -12.29 3.66 29.52
CA TYR A 613 -13.08 4.65 28.74
C TYR A 613 -14.28 3.97 28.12
N SER A 614 -15.05 3.27 28.97
CA SER A 614 -16.47 3.09 28.70
C SER A 614 -17.08 4.48 28.52
N ALA A 615 -18.11 4.59 27.69
CA ALA A 615 -19.02 5.72 27.65
C ALA A 615 -19.75 6.01 29.00
N GLY A 616 -19.20 5.55 30.13
CA GLY A 616 -19.68 5.72 31.49
C GLY A 616 -18.58 5.90 32.54
N MET A 617 -17.35 6.30 32.19
CA MET A 617 -16.32 6.64 33.20
C MET A 617 -15.70 8.04 33.06
N LEU A 618 -16.53 9.01 32.64
CA LEU A 618 -16.40 10.41 33.03
C LEU A 618 -17.50 10.84 34.03
N GLU A 619 -18.28 9.91 34.56
CA GLU A 619 -19.30 10.19 35.58
C GLU A 619 -18.78 9.87 36.98
N GLY A 620 -18.19 10.88 37.61
CA GLY A 620 -17.97 10.88 39.05
C GLY A 620 -19.31 10.76 39.80
N THR A 621 -19.60 9.55 40.28
CA THR A 621 -20.64 9.12 41.23
C THR A 621 -22.06 8.76 40.75
N ARG A 622 -22.32 7.44 40.89
CA ARG A 622 -23.56 6.72 41.29
C ARG A 622 -24.65 6.42 40.24
N HIS A 623 -24.57 5.18 39.74
CA HIS A 623 -25.65 4.21 39.52
C HIS A 623 -27.01 4.76 39.02
N GLY A 624 -27.24 4.63 37.71
CA GLY A 624 -28.55 4.48 37.09
C GLY A 624 -28.55 3.24 36.18
N THR A 625 -29.33 2.23 36.54
CA THR A 625 -29.36 0.90 35.94
C THR A 625 -29.87 0.88 34.49
N GLY A 626 -28.98 0.62 33.54
CA GLY A 626 -29.28 0.17 32.18
C GLY A 626 -28.17 -0.79 31.75
N GLN A 627 -28.36 -2.07 32.00
CA GLN A 627 -27.36 -3.12 31.85
C GLN A 627 -27.14 -3.44 30.35
N GLN A 628 -26.49 -2.53 29.60
CA GLN A 628 -25.89 -2.90 28.32
C GLN A 628 -24.57 -3.62 28.62
N ARG A 629 -24.57 -4.94 28.47
CA ARG A 629 -23.35 -5.73 28.37
C ARG A 629 -22.51 -5.14 27.23
N VAL A 630 -21.41 -4.47 27.58
CA VAL A 630 -20.35 -4.13 26.63
C VAL A 630 -19.66 -5.44 26.33
N ASP A 631 -19.96 -6.00 25.16
CA ASP A 631 -19.35 -7.26 24.71
C ASP A 631 -17.87 -7.05 24.42
N GLU A 632 -17.06 -8.04 24.77
CA GLU A 632 -15.61 -7.99 24.72
C GLU A 632 -15.13 -8.14 23.25
N ARG A 633 -14.19 -7.26 22.81
CA ARG A 633 -13.35 -7.30 21.57
C ARG A 633 -13.76 -6.46 20.34
N LEU A 634 -13.97 -5.15 20.49
CA LEU A 634 -13.97 -4.24 19.33
C LEU A 634 -12.53 -4.02 18.82
N ARG A 635 -12.27 -4.17 17.51
CA ARG A 635 -11.04 -3.66 16.86
C ARG A 635 -11.37 -2.53 15.91
N ARG A 636 -10.36 -1.71 15.63
CA ARG A 636 -10.45 -0.56 14.74
C ARG A 636 -9.32 -0.60 13.71
N VAL A 637 -9.63 -0.18 12.50
CA VAL A 637 -8.67 0.01 11.43
C VAL A 637 -8.94 1.33 10.72
N ALA A 638 -7.91 2.09 10.40
CA ALA A 638 -8.07 3.40 9.78
C ALA A 638 -7.03 3.67 8.70
N VAL A 639 -7.41 4.51 7.74
CA VAL A 639 -6.52 5.04 6.70
C VAL A 639 -6.65 6.56 6.62
N PRO A 640 -5.55 7.28 6.30
CA PRO A 640 -5.60 8.73 6.10
C PRO A 640 -6.33 9.09 4.82
N ILE A 641 -6.87 10.30 4.80
CA ILE A 641 -7.28 11.03 3.59
C ILE A 641 -6.38 12.25 3.48
N ARG A 642 -5.66 12.36 2.37
CA ARG A 642 -4.67 13.41 2.12
C ARG A 642 -5.15 14.45 1.13
N ASP A 643 -4.58 15.64 1.22
CA ASP A 643 -4.69 16.68 0.20
C ASP A 643 -3.62 16.53 -0.90
N GLY A 644 -3.61 17.46 -1.86
CA GLY A 644 -2.65 17.46 -2.97
C GLY A 644 -1.19 17.77 -2.57
N GLU A 645 -0.93 18.13 -1.32
CA GLU A 645 0.42 18.33 -0.75
C GLU A 645 0.86 17.13 0.11
N ASP A 646 0.18 15.98 -0.03
CA ASP A 646 0.42 14.75 0.74
C ASP A 646 0.17 14.88 2.26
N ARG A 647 -0.54 15.92 2.70
CA ARG A 647 -0.86 16.12 4.11
C ARG A 647 -2.19 15.48 4.45
N ALA A 648 -2.26 14.71 5.53
CA ALA A 648 -3.53 14.19 5.99
C ALA A 648 -4.44 15.32 6.50
N ILE A 649 -5.63 15.42 5.91
CA ILE A 649 -6.69 16.37 6.28
C ILE A 649 -7.85 15.70 7.02
N ALA A 650 -7.99 14.38 6.87
CA ALA A 650 -8.99 13.55 7.54
C ALA A 650 -8.51 12.10 7.63
N ALA A 651 -9.30 11.23 8.25
CA ALA A 651 -9.16 9.78 8.17
C ALA A 651 -10.53 9.12 8.09
N ILE A 652 -10.57 7.94 7.46
CA ILE A 652 -11.71 7.04 7.53
C ILE A 652 -11.31 5.82 8.37
N GLU A 653 -12.22 5.41 9.25
CA GLU A 653 -12.02 4.34 10.24
C GLU A 653 -13.15 3.33 10.14
N VAL A 654 -12.84 2.05 10.24
CA VAL A 654 -13.80 0.97 10.40
C VAL A 654 -13.68 0.40 11.80
N ALA A 655 -14.81 0.24 12.48
CA ALA A 655 -14.93 -0.40 13.77
C ALA A 655 -15.88 -1.60 13.67
N GLY A 656 -15.41 -2.76 14.11
CA GLY A 656 -16.17 -4.01 14.02
C GLY A 656 -15.82 -5.00 15.14
N PRO A 657 -16.83 -5.66 15.75
CA PRO A 657 -16.60 -6.66 16.79
C PRO A 657 -16.03 -7.98 16.23
N GLU A 658 -16.28 -8.29 14.96
CA GLU A 658 -15.84 -9.54 14.34
C GLU A 658 -14.34 -9.59 14.01
N PHE A 659 -13.70 -8.42 13.89
CA PHE A 659 -12.24 -8.29 13.69
C PHE A 659 -11.43 -8.92 14.84
N GLY A 660 -12.04 -9.01 16.02
CA GLY A 660 -11.48 -9.65 17.22
C GLY A 660 -11.29 -11.16 17.08
N VAL A 661 -12.11 -11.79 16.26
CA VAL A 661 -12.30 -13.24 16.15
C VAL A 661 -11.79 -13.77 14.80
N ASP A 662 -11.90 -12.96 13.74
CA ASP A 662 -11.47 -13.28 12.38
C ASP A 662 -10.48 -12.20 11.87
N SER A 663 -9.18 -12.46 12.05
CA SER A 663 -8.12 -11.53 11.59
C SER A 663 -8.02 -11.48 10.06
N ARG A 664 -8.56 -12.50 9.38
CA ARG A 664 -8.50 -12.65 7.93
C ARG A 664 -9.52 -11.76 7.24
N ARG A 665 -10.76 -11.70 7.74
CA ARG A 665 -11.76 -10.71 7.26
C ARG A 665 -11.24 -9.28 7.37
N LEU A 666 -10.53 -8.96 8.45
CA LEU A 666 -9.93 -7.64 8.63
C LEU A 666 -8.87 -7.34 7.55
N GLU A 667 -7.95 -8.27 7.29
CA GLU A 667 -6.81 -8.07 6.39
C GLU A 667 -7.17 -8.25 4.91
N GLU A 668 -8.08 -9.17 4.56
CA GLU A 668 -8.43 -9.51 3.17
C GLU A 668 -9.68 -8.79 2.67
N ASP A 669 -10.68 -8.53 3.52
CA ASP A 669 -11.95 -7.93 3.08
C ASP A 669 -12.04 -6.44 3.45
N VAL A 670 -11.66 -6.08 4.68
CA VAL A 670 -11.89 -4.72 5.19
C VAL A 670 -10.77 -3.76 4.83
N VAL A 671 -9.50 -4.11 5.07
CA VAL A 671 -8.34 -3.24 4.79
C VAL A 671 -8.28 -2.83 3.31
N PRO A 672 -8.39 -3.74 2.32
CA PRO A 672 -8.29 -3.36 0.91
C PRO A 672 -9.41 -2.43 0.47
N LEU A 673 -10.64 -2.69 0.93
CA LEU A 673 -11.81 -1.84 0.65
C LEU A 673 -11.72 -0.48 1.32
N LEU A 674 -11.18 -0.42 2.54
CA LEU A 674 -10.95 0.80 3.28
C LEU A 674 -9.88 1.66 2.59
N VAL A 675 -8.73 1.08 2.23
CA VAL A 675 -7.65 1.77 1.50
C VAL A 675 -8.16 2.28 0.15
N SER A 676 -8.87 1.45 -0.60
CA SER A 676 -9.46 1.81 -1.90
C SER A 676 -10.46 2.96 -1.78
N THR A 677 -11.32 2.90 -0.75
CA THR A 677 -12.26 3.99 -0.44
C THR A 677 -11.53 5.28 -0.10
N GLY A 678 -10.49 5.21 0.73
CA GLY A 678 -9.68 6.37 1.10
C GLY A 678 -9.04 7.04 -0.11
N LYS A 679 -8.38 6.27 -0.98
CA LYS A 679 -7.79 6.77 -2.24
C LYS A 679 -8.84 7.38 -3.17
N SER A 680 -10.03 6.80 -3.23
CA SER A 680 -11.09 7.33 -4.08
C SER A 680 -11.64 8.67 -3.57
N ILE A 681 -11.70 8.86 -2.25
CA ILE A 681 -12.02 10.16 -1.62
C ILE A 681 -10.92 11.19 -1.93
N GLU A 682 -9.64 10.81 -1.85
CA GLU A 682 -8.52 11.67 -2.23
C GLU A 682 -8.60 12.12 -3.70
N ILE A 683 -8.97 11.21 -4.61
CA ILE A 683 -9.16 11.54 -6.04
C ILE A 683 -10.31 12.54 -6.22
N ASP A 684 -11.43 12.37 -5.53
CA ASP A 684 -12.56 13.29 -5.63
C ASP A 684 -12.23 14.69 -5.08
N LEU A 685 -11.36 14.77 -4.05
CA LEU A 685 -10.84 16.03 -3.54
C LEU A 685 -9.98 16.77 -4.57
N LEU A 686 -9.15 16.05 -5.32
CA LEU A 686 -8.27 16.63 -6.35
C LEU A 686 -9.03 17.10 -7.60
N ASN A 687 -10.21 16.55 -7.85
CA ASN A 687 -11.03 16.84 -9.03
C ASN A 687 -12.02 18.00 -8.86
N ARG A 688 -12.02 18.69 -7.71
CA ARG A 688 -12.79 19.91 -7.45
C ARG A 688 -11.91 21.14 -7.48
#